data_AF-A0AAN8FNU1-F1
#
_entry.id   AF-A0AAN8FNU1-F1
#
_cell.length_a   1.000
_cell.length_b   1.000
_cell.length_c   1.000
_cell.angle_alpha   90.00
_cell.angle_beta   90.00
_cell.angle_gamma   90.00
#
_symmetry.space_group_name_H-M   'P 1'
#
loop_
_entity.id
_entity.type
_entity.pdbx_description
1 polymer ?
#
loop_
_entity_poly.entity_id
_entity_poly.type
_entity_poly.pdbx_seq_one_letter_code
_entity_poly.pdbx_strand_id
1 'polypeptide(L)'
;MDPMSSAYAVPSPYDQQVPSTSSPTCAMARPNTPQTPYGRTAFGSTHASPFRPANAADAVRLRETCAARNAQTAQWMDSQYLAGISGFHGNGVQSGPCSVMSGASGGGMSMMSGMSQMSLGNMSQLSICTQLTEAHYTQNAVYQPTSGASSVENIDPSNIFEINRQVNTLIMSLRHEDPEVRRKAANSVQSMARQRLLAMVSNHATLRELICHFLQFVLEHTIEQNITQLMQSIFNILNCRTCFVVMQDRYIQQVLVHIIAKYLMPDHPFTAWTVIAFTAILRKKDLRGFRRMCRNEYFVRQLMIILGSTSSSHKSLIIDSIRMLITRNLPLKEFFVRSKGMEKLLEFMSCEHEEKVLRSSATTLLTLISTESAKYGIEFVRLEGVQIFGNLLSHGSTMLLHELLHCLAAVGDLKEALETQDISSTIVIRNKASMVAAQAPDTLLSVLNHRNNYLTIPLANVRQLIASITDNVLICLANLTRNQDECGRTACIQIARKPDSAKTLLNVLASGSVECQNRVLMVIYSTCVCVAEYKLFFLDTVDDYNQSNLVTFILRLLWNNFVQFNNFSETERIHRRKQIDRVLRLLAVLSKSDELLQQVTAIFREHNPLPLLRPFRTNDFSAHRDFLEFLDILSSNPVRFDLISKWLSTPESQQILHYYCQFQLDPKLMGHARNIGSRLQQTKVEGMQT
;
A
#
# COMPACT_ATOMS: atom_id res chain seq x y z
N MET A 1 -35.59 31.90 46.07
CA MET A 1 -36.07 31.08 47.20
C MET A 1 -36.16 29.65 46.71
N ASP A 2 -35.25 28.80 47.18
CA ASP A 2 -35.36 27.33 47.19
C ASP A 2 -36.59 26.89 48.02
N PRO A 3 -37.17 25.68 47.85
CA PRO A 3 -36.51 24.37 48.07
C PRO A 3 -36.83 23.29 47.01
N MET A 4 -35.90 22.40 46.64
CA MET A 4 -35.39 21.21 47.36
C MET A 4 -36.43 20.09 47.62
N SER A 5 -36.13 18.93 47.02
CA SER A 5 -36.04 17.59 47.65
C SER A 5 -37.03 16.48 47.24
N SER A 6 -36.41 15.40 46.74
CA SER A 6 -36.59 13.98 47.09
C SER A 6 -37.88 13.22 46.70
N ALA A 7 -37.75 12.16 45.90
CA ALA A 7 -37.61 10.77 46.40
C ALA A 7 -38.00 9.73 45.34
N TYR A 8 -37.25 8.64 45.32
CA TYR A 8 -37.39 7.42 44.54
C TYR A 8 -38.76 6.70 44.71
N ALA A 9 -39.27 6.11 43.64
CA ALA A 9 -39.86 4.76 43.66
C ALA A 9 -40.03 4.20 42.24
N VAL A 10 -39.35 3.08 41.97
CA VAL A 10 -39.66 2.16 40.85
C VAL A 10 -40.45 0.99 41.42
N PRO A 11 -41.49 0.52 40.72
CA PRO A 11 -41.69 -0.91 40.58
C PRO A 11 -41.72 -1.32 39.10
N SER A 12 -40.94 -2.36 38.81
CA SER A 12 -40.97 -3.21 37.61
C SER A 12 -41.85 -4.46 37.93
N PRO A 13 -42.08 -5.45 37.05
CA PRO A 13 -42.36 -5.50 35.61
C PRO A 13 -43.62 -6.36 35.29
N TYR A 14 -43.93 -6.50 33.99
CA TYR A 14 -44.87 -7.46 33.35
C TYR A 14 -46.37 -7.22 33.53
N ASP A 15 -47.02 -6.71 32.48
CA ASP A 15 -47.99 -7.52 31.71
C ASP A 15 -48.51 -6.80 30.45
N GLN A 16 -48.92 -7.61 29.48
CA GLN A 16 -49.73 -7.33 28.27
C GLN A 16 -49.00 -7.06 26.94
N GLN A 17 -48.76 -8.16 26.23
CA GLN A 17 -48.77 -8.26 24.77
C GLN A 17 -50.23 -8.27 24.26
N VAL A 18 -50.59 -7.45 23.25
CA VAL A 18 -51.54 -7.81 22.16
C VAL A 18 -51.25 -6.94 20.91
N PRO A 19 -51.25 -7.50 19.68
CA PRO A 19 -50.83 -6.82 18.44
C PRO A 19 -52.01 -6.20 17.66
N SER A 20 -51.74 -5.28 16.72
CA SER A 20 -52.74 -4.85 15.72
C SER A 20 -52.10 -4.39 14.40
N THR A 21 -52.69 -4.85 13.31
CA THR A 21 -52.21 -4.85 11.91
C THR A 21 -52.87 -3.77 11.03
N SER A 22 -52.14 -3.41 9.95
CA SER A 22 -52.56 -2.89 8.61
C SER A 22 -53.11 -1.46 8.37
N SER A 23 -52.25 -0.61 7.75
CA SER A 23 -52.31 0.16 6.46
C SER A 23 -53.64 0.74 5.88
N PRO A 24 -53.67 1.62 4.83
CA PRO A 24 -52.70 2.58 4.24
C PRO A 24 -53.30 4.00 3.90
N THR A 25 -52.50 5.06 3.71
CA THR A 25 -52.62 6.04 2.57
C THR A 25 -51.58 7.18 2.58
N CYS A 26 -51.01 7.41 1.39
CA CYS A 26 -50.42 8.63 0.79
C CYS A 26 -49.83 9.76 1.66
N ALA A 27 -48.50 9.98 1.55
CA ALA A 27 -47.95 11.34 1.39
C ALA A 27 -46.55 11.32 0.73
N MET A 28 -46.30 12.34 -0.09
CA MET A 28 -45.18 12.48 -1.01
C MET A 28 -43.79 12.54 -0.37
N ALA A 29 -42.81 11.96 -1.08
CA ALA A 29 -41.40 12.01 -0.74
C ALA A 29 -40.75 13.36 -1.09
N ARG A 30 -40.17 14.01 -0.07
CA ARG A 30 -39.03 14.93 -0.22
C ARG A 30 -38.01 14.69 0.90
N PRO A 31 -36.71 14.90 0.64
CA PRO A 31 -35.62 14.31 1.42
C PRO A 31 -35.29 15.14 2.67
N ASN A 32 -35.39 14.54 3.85
CA ASN A 32 -34.90 15.12 5.09
C ASN A 32 -33.55 14.48 5.47
N THR A 33 -32.53 15.33 5.51
CA THR A 33 -31.34 15.20 6.35
C THR A 33 -31.67 14.84 7.80
N PRO A 34 -30.89 13.98 8.48
CA PRO A 34 -30.75 14.00 9.93
C PRO A 34 -29.34 14.49 10.29
N GLN A 35 -29.16 15.76 10.69
CA GLN A 35 -29.06 16.18 12.10
C GLN A 35 -28.50 15.12 13.05
N THR A 36 -27.25 15.34 13.44
CA THR A 36 -26.57 14.75 14.60
C THR A 36 -27.09 15.36 15.91
N PRO A 37 -27.23 14.56 16.99
CA PRO A 37 -27.01 15.05 18.33
C PRO A 37 -25.78 14.36 18.95
N TYR A 38 -24.85 15.18 19.44
CA TYR A 38 -23.77 14.75 20.33
C TYR A 38 -24.35 14.24 21.66
N GLY A 39 -23.90 13.07 22.09
CA GLY A 39 -24.07 12.56 23.44
C GLY A 39 -22.97 11.53 23.75
N ARG A 40 -21.99 11.93 24.57
CA ARG A 40 -20.97 11.04 25.13
C ARG A 40 -21.62 10.03 26.07
N THR A 41 -21.44 8.73 25.81
CA THR A 41 -21.32 7.71 26.85
C THR A 41 -20.31 6.65 26.43
N ALA A 42 -19.37 6.36 27.33
CA ALA A 42 -18.38 5.32 27.20
C ALA A 42 -19.04 3.95 27.39
N PHE A 43 -18.96 3.08 26.39
CA PHE A 43 -19.09 1.64 26.54
C PHE A 43 -18.08 0.97 25.61
N GLY A 44 -17.15 0.21 26.20
CA GLY A 44 -16.20 -0.62 25.47
C GLY A 44 -16.96 -1.69 24.69
N SER A 45 -16.73 -1.76 23.39
CA SER A 45 -17.20 -2.85 22.53
C SER A 45 -16.00 -3.55 21.91
N THR A 46 -15.67 -4.68 22.51
CA THR A 46 -14.81 -5.73 21.97
C THR A 46 -15.53 -6.44 20.82
N HIS A 47 -15.55 -5.87 19.63
CA HIS A 47 -15.84 -6.58 18.38
C HIS A 47 -15.08 -5.95 17.20
N ALA A 48 -13.76 -6.18 17.18
CA ALA A 48 -12.96 -5.99 15.97
C ALA A 48 -13.28 -7.13 14.98
N SER A 49 -13.74 -6.77 13.78
CA SER A 49 -13.93 -7.72 12.68
C SER A 49 -12.60 -8.41 12.32
N PRO A 50 -12.58 -9.68 11.91
CA PRO A 50 -11.34 -10.36 11.57
C PRO A 50 -10.86 -9.88 10.19
N PHE A 51 -9.93 -8.92 10.20
CA PHE A 51 -9.13 -8.60 9.02
C PHE A 51 -8.41 -9.87 8.55
N ARG A 52 -8.75 -10.35 7.35
CA ARG A 52 -7.93 -11.31 6.60
C ARG A 52 -6.61 -10.60 6.26
N PRO A 53 -5.43 -11.13 6.61
CA PRO A 53 -4.18 -10.46 6.29
C PRO A 53 -4.00 -10.39 4.77
N ALA A 54 -3.74 -9.20 4.25
CA ALA A 54 -3.20 -9.03 2.91
C ALA A 54 -1.97 -9.94 2.76
N ASN A 55 -1.88 -10.71 1.67
CA ASN A 55 -0.75 -11.59 1.42
C ASN A 55 0.56 -10.80 1.58
N ALA A 56 1.43 -11.22 2.50
CA ALA A 56 2.73 -10.57 2.74
C ALA A 56 3.57 -10.44 1.46
N ALA A 57 3.38 -11.32 0.48
CA ALA A 57 4.05 -11.27 -0.82
C ALA A 57 3.62 -10.09 -1.71
N ASP A 58 2.37 -9.64 -1.61
CA ASP A 58 1.85 -8.52 -2.40
C ASP A 58 2.27 -7.18 -1.76
N ALA A 59 2.31 -7.13 -0.43
CA ALA A 59 2.84 -5.99 0.34
C ALA A 59 4.37 -5.80 0.16
N VAL A 60 5.14 -6.89 0.07
CA VAL A 60 6.59 -6.84 -0.19
C VAL A 60 6.90 -6.35 -1.60
N ARG A 61 6.16 -6.79 -2.63
CA ARG A 61 6.32 -6.27 -4.00
C ARG A 61 6.01 -4.78 -4.10
N LEU A 62 4.98 -4.30 -3.40
CA LEU A 62 4.68 -2.88 -3.28
C LEU A 62 5.83 -2.10 -2.66
N ARG A 63 6.43 -2.64 -1.60
CA ARG A 63 7.58 -2.04 -0.91
C ARG A 63 8.77 -1.88 -1.85
N GLU A 64 9.12 -2.93 -2.59
CA GLU A 64 10.30 -2.92 -3.48
C GLU A 64 10.09 -1.99 -4.69
N THR A 65 8.89 -1.98 -5.27
CA THR A 65 8.59 -1.19 -6.47
C THR A 65 8.39 0.29 -6.15
N CYS A 66 7.78 0.63 -5.00
CA CYS A 66 7.66 2.02 -4.55
C CYS A 66 8.98 2.58 -4.02
N ALA A 67 9.81 1.78 -3.33
CA ALA A 67 11.11 2.24 -2.85
C ALA A 67 12.07 2.58 -4.01
N ALA A 68 12.13 1.72 -5.05
CA ALA A 68 12.95 1.96 -6.22
C ALA A 68 12.52 3.21 -7.01
N ARG A 69 11.22 3.51 -7.06
CA ARG A 69 10.67 4.66 -7.79
C ARG A 69 10.65 5.97 -6.98
N ASN A 70 10.48 5.89 -5.66
CA ASN A 70 10.71 7.01 -4.76
C ASN A 70 12.17 7.47 -4.84
N ALA A 71 13.12 6.54 -4.98
CA ALA A 71 14.53 6.86 -5.22
C ALA A 71 14.75 7.60 -6.55
N GLN A 72 14.09 7.20 -7.64
CA GLN A 72 14.17 7.90 -8.94
C GLN A 72 13.56 9.30 -8.90
N THR A 73 12.39 9.46 -8.26
CA THR A 73 11.77 10.78 -8.06
C THR A 73 12.62 11.68 -7.17
N ALA A 74 13.26 11.13 -6.13
CA ALA A 74 14.20 11.83 -5.26
C ALA A 74 15.48 12.25 -6.01
N GLN A 75 16.07 11.36 -6.82
CA GLN A 75 17.24 11.64 -7.66
C GLN A 75 16.96 12.74 -8.70
N TRP A 76 15.76 12.72 -9.30
CA TRP A 76 15.35 13.77 -10.23
C TRP A 76 15.18 15.13 -9.54
N MET A 77 14.53 15.17 -8.37
CA MET A 77 14.42 16.41 -7.58
C MET A 77 15.78 16.99 -7.20
N ASP A 78 16.77 16.12 -6.95
CA ASP A 78 18.13 16.51 -6.60
C ASP A 78 18.90 17.09 -7.79
N SER A 79 18.71 16.54 -8.99
CA SER A 79 19.39 17.01 -10.21
C SER A 79 19.00 18.44 -10.63
N GLN A 80 17.79 18.88 -10.31
CA GLN A 80 17.25 20.19 -10.70
C GLN A 80 17.46 21.29 -9.66
N TYR A 81 17.82 20.96 -8.41
CA TYR A 81 18.16 21.93 -7.37
C TYR A 81 19.58 22.52 -7.55
N LEU A 82 20.46 21.81 -8.27
CA LEU A 82 21.83 22.26 -8.59
C LEU A 82 21.91 23.12 -9.86
N ALA A 83 20.88 23.10 -10.72
CA ALA A 83 20.88 23.84 -12.00
C ALA A 83 20.74 25.37 -11.84
N GLY A 84 20.46 25.87 -10.62
CA GLY A 84 20.37 27.30 -10.31
C GLY A 84 21.71 28.00 -10.05
N ILE A 85 22.84 27.28 -10.09
CA ILE A 85 24.18 27.85 -9.95
C ILE A 85 24.95 27.52 -11.23
N SER A 86 25.30 28.57 -11.97
CA SER A 86 26.06 28.48 -13.22
C SER A 86 27.38 27.71 -13.06
N GLY A 87 27.60 26.75 -13.97
CA GLY A 87 28.91 26.32 -14.44
C GLY A 87 29.57 25.18 -13.67
N PHE A 88 29.30 23.93 -14.05
CA PHE A 88 30.30 22.86 -14.21
C PHE A 88 29.63 21.65 -14.88
N HIS A 89 29.95 21.41 -16.16
CA HIS A 89 29.65 20.16 -16.86
C HIS A 89 30.78 19.17 -16.59
N GLY A 90 30.46 18.04 -15.96
CA GLY A 90 31.36 16.90 -15.81
C GLY A 90 30.66 15.63 -16.30
N ASN A 91 31.23 15.03 -17.34
CA ASN A 91 30.81 13.76 -17.94
C ASN A 91 30.99 12.55 -16.99
N GLY A 92 30.01 11.63 -17.03
CA GLY A 92 30.23 10.19 -16.90
C GLY A 92 30.30 9.58 -15.49
N VAL A 93 29.35 8.69 -15.19
CA VAL A 93 29.53 7.24 -14.94
C VAL A 93 28.24 6.72 -14.29
N GLN A 94 27.53 5.82 -14.99
CA GLN A 94 26.42 5.05 -14.46
C GLN A 94 26.93 4.09 -13.37
N SER A 95 26.54 4.29 -12.12
CA SER A 95 26.69 3.30 -11.06
C SER A 95 25.38 2.52 -10.90
N GLY A 96 25.48 1.20 -11.02
CA GLY A 96 24.35 0.26 -10.94
C GLY A 96 23.68 0.24 -9.55
N PRO A 97 22.49 -0.37 -9.44
CA PRO A 97 21.72 -0.39 -8.21
C PRO A 97 22.46 -1.14 -7.08
N CYS A 98 22.65 -0.46 -5.96
CA CYS A 98 23.21 -1.02 -4.73
C CYS A 98 22.26 -2.06 -4.11
N SER A 99 22.80 -3.25 -3.91
CA SER A 99 22.24 -4.37 -3.17
C SER A 99 22.11 -4.04 -1.67
N VAL A 100 20.90 -4.15 -1.11
CA VAL A 100 20.71 -4.23 0.34
C VAL A 100 20.50 -5.70 0.71
N MET A 101 21.60 -6.40 0.91
CA MET A 101 21.66 -7.55 1.82
C MET A 101 22.19 -7.04 3.16
N SER A 102 21.45 -7.27 4.25
CA SER A 102 22.04 -7.40 5.58
C SER A 102 21.19 -8.37 6.38
N GLY A 103 21.88 -9.39 6.90
CA GLY A 103 21.33 -10.63 7.37
C GLY A 103 20.87 -10.60 8.82
N ALA A 104 19.89 -11.44 9.08
CA ALA A 104 19.60 -12.02 10.38
C ALA A 104 18.77 -13.30 10.14
N SER A 105 19.42 -14.45 9.93
CA SER A 105 18.80 -15.78 10.12
C SER A 105 19.87 -16.87 10.17
N GLY A 106 20.58 -16.95 11.28
CA GLY A 106 21.19 -18.18 11.77
C GLY A 106 20.43 -18.60 13.02
N GLY A 107 19.72 -19.74 12.97
CA GLY A 107 18.95 -20.27 14.08
C GLY A 107 17.67 -20.93 13.61
N GLY A 108 17.72 -22.24 13.38
CA GLY A 108 16.58 -23.04 12.94
C GLY A 108 15.52 -23.19 14.03
N MET A 109 14.25 -23.14 13.63
CA MET A 109 13.16 -23.87 14.28
C MET A 109 12.15 -24.32 13.23
N SER A 110 12.03 -25.62 13.09
CA SER A 110 10.93 -26.35 12.46
C SER A 110 9.65 -26.23 13.28
N MET A 111 8.52 -25.86 12.67
CA MET A 111 7.19 -26.20 13.19
C MET A 111 6.18 -26.36 12.04
N MET A 112 5.33 -27.36 12.23
CA MET A 112 4.45 -28.04 11.30
C MET A 112 3.31 -27.21 10.69
N SER A 113 2.84 -27.78 9.58
CA SER A 113 1.66 -27.54 8.76
C SER A 113 0.32 -27.38 9.48
N GLY A 114 -0.55 -26.52 8.91
CA GLY A 114 -2.01 -26.68 8.99
C GLY A 114 -2.79 -25.38 8.83
N MET A 115 -3.41 -25.15 7.67
CA MET A 115 -4.80 -24.65 7.57
C MET A 115 -5.25 -24.58 6.10
N SER A 116 -6.30 -25.36 5.82
CA SER A 116 -6.97 -25.47 4.53
C SER A 116 -8.28 -24.69 4.56
N GLN A 117 -8.57 -24.04 3.42
CA GLN A 117 -9.89 -23.84 2.80
C GLN A 117 -10.99 -23.07 3.56
N MET A 118 -11.29 -21.88 3.02
CA MET A 118 -12.60 -21.22 3.13
C MET A 118 -13.53 -21.82 2.06
N SER A 119 -14.58 -22.50 2.50
CA SER A 119 -15.72 -22.92 1.67
C SER A 119 -16.72 -21.76 1.58
N LEU A 120 -17.16 -21.41 0.37
CA LEU A 120 -18.35 -20.58 0.13
C LEU A 120 -19.60 -21.44 0.38
N GLY A 121 -20.49 -20.99 1.24
CA GLY A 121 -21.85 -21.54 1.37
C GLY A 121 -22.44 -21.34 2.77
N ASN A 122 -23.48 -20.52 2.85
CA ASN A 122 -24.46 -20.34 3.93
C ASN A 122 -23.94 -19.88 5.30
N MET A 123 -24.17 -18.59 5.59
CA MET A 123 -24.13 -18.06 6.96
C MET A 123 -25.48 -18.33 7.65
N SER A 124 -25.47 -19.11 8.73
CA SER A 124 -26.47 -19.03 9.79
C SER A 124 -25.75 -18.66 11.08
N GLN A 125 -26.17 -17.54 11.66
CA GLN A 125 -25.72 -17.00 12.94
C GLN A 125 -26.39 -17.76 14.10
N LEU A 126 -25.72 -17.71 15.27
CA LEU A 126 -26.11 -18.15 16.62
C LEU A 126 -25.63 -19.55 17.05
N SER A 127 -24.78 -19.56 18.07
CA SER A 127 -24.58 -20.69 19.00
C SER A 127 -24.33 -20.11 20.38
N ILE A 128 -25.38 -20.13 21.21
CA ILE A 128 -25.37 -19.81 22.65
C ILE A 128 -24.86 -21.05 23.41
N CYS A 129 -24.01 -20.84 24.42
CA CYS A 129 -23.57 -21.85 25.38
C CYS A 129 -24.72 -22.28 26.31
N THR A 130 -24.90 -23.59 26.56
CA THR A 130 -25.36 -24.09 27.87
C THR A 130 -24.93 -25.55 28.09
N GLN A 131 -24.65 -25.85 29.36
CA GLN A 131 -24.12 -27.08 29.94
C GLN A 131 -25.17 -28.20 30.11
N LEU A 132 -24.68 -29.45 30.10
CA LEU A 132 -25.07 -30.67 30.83
C LEU A 132 -26.51 -30.84 31.38
N THR A 133 -27.23 -31.88 30.92
CA THR A 133 -27.93 -32.90 31.76
C THR A 133 -28.34 -34.15 30.94
N GLU A 134 -28.37 -35.32 31.57
CA GLU A 134 -28.66 -36.66 30.99
C GLU A 134 -30.14 -37.08 30.95
N ALA A 135 -30.42 -37.99 30.01
CA ALA A 135 -31.37 -39.13 29.95
C ALA A 135 -32.91 -38.94 30.07
N HIS A 136 -33.66 -39.28 28.99
CA HIS A 136 -34.46 -40.52 28.84
C HIS A 136 -35.47 -40.49 27.66
N TYR A 137 -35.43 -41.57 26.86
CA TYR A 137 -36.49 -42.27 26.09
C TYR A 137 -37.40 -41.62 25.01
N THR A 138 -37.50 -42.40 23.92
CA THR A 138 -38.57 -42.59 22.91
C THR A 138 -38.53 -41.87 21.55
N GLN A 139 -38.81 -42.70 20.54
CA GLN A 139 -38.63 -42.55 19.09
C GLN A 139 -39.48 -41.44 18.47
N ASN A 140 -38.88 -40.66 17.55
CA ASN A 140 -39.44 -40.36 16.23
C ASN A 140 -38.38 -39.71 15.32
N ALA A 141 -38.39 -40.10 14.04
CA ALA A 141 -37.36 -39.77 13.06
C ALA A 141 -37.38 -38.28 12.65
N VAL A 142 -36.24 -37.60 12.84
CA VAL A 142 -36.00 -36.24 12.31
C VAL A 142 -34.63 -36.21 11.62
N TYR A 143 -34.65 -35.87 10.33
CA TYR A 143 -33.46 -35.60 9.52
C TYR A 143 -32.59 -34.50 10.17
N GLN A 144 -31.40 -34.86 10.67
CA GLN A 144 -30.38 -33.90 11.10
C GLN A 144 -29.34 -33.64 9.99
N PRO A 145 -28.95 -32.38 9.74
CA PRO A 145 -27.81 -32.04 8.90
C PRO A 145 -26.52 -32.31 9.67
N THR A 146 -25.71 -33.27 9.22
CA THR A 146 -24.45 -33.64 9.89
C THR A 146 -23.35 -32.61 9.65
N SER A 147 -22.85 -32.05 10.76
CA SER A 147 -21.67 -31.20 10.88
C SER A 147 -20.41 -31.98 10.45
N GLY A 148 -19.76 -31.55 9.35
CA GLY A 148 -18.68 -32.28 8.68
C GLY A 148 -17.29 -32.27 9.33
N ALA A 149 -17.18 -32.32 10.67
CA ALA A 149 -15.87 -32.30 11.35
C ALA A 149 -15.65 -33.38 12.42
N SER A 150 -16.61 -34.27 12.69
CA SER A 150 -16.45 -35.35 13.70
C SER A 150 -16.72 -36.76 13.18
N SER A 151 -16.83 -36.97 11.86
CA SER A 151 -17.25 -38.26 11.27
C SER A 151 -16.12 -39.12 10.68
N VAL A 152 -14.85 -38.83 11.00
CA VAL A 152 -13.70 -39.60 10.49
C VAL A 152 -13.32 -40.77 11.42
N GLU A 153 -13.84 -40.81 12.66
CA GLU A 153 -13.38 -41.77 13.67
C GLU A 153 -14.14 -43.11 13.69
N ASN A 154 -15.22 -43.28 12.90
CA ASN A 154 -16.01 -44.53 12.86
C ASN A 154 -16.31 -44.98 11.42
N ILE A 155 -15.29 -45.23 10.60
CA ILE A 155 -15.46 -45.90 9.30
C ILE A 155 -15.22 -47.40 9.50
N ASP A 156 -16.23 -48.22 9.21
CA ASP A 156 -16.11 -49.68 9.22
C ASP A 156 -15.01 -50.14 8.24
N PRO A 157 -14.00 -50.90 8.69
CA PRO A 157 -12.96 -51.47 7.82
C PRO A 157 -13.49 -52.27 6.64
N SER A 158 -14.69 -52.85 6.75
CA SER A 158 -15.36 -53.59 5.66
C SER A 158 -15.66 -52.68 4.46
N ASN A 159 -16.13 -51.45 4.70
CA ASN A 159 -16.45 -50.47 3.65
C ASN A 159 -15.19 -50.02 2.87
N ILE A 160 -14.05 -49.90 3.55
CA ILE A 160 -12.77 -49.54 2.89
C ILE A 160 -12.30 -50.68 1.97
N PHE A 161 -12.49 -51.93 2.39
CA PHE A 161 -12.15 -53.09 1.57
C PHE A 161 -13.04 -53.20 0.33
N GLU A 162 -14.35 -52.96 0.47
CA GLU A 162 -15.30 -52.94 -0.64
C GLU A 162 -14.99 -51.84 -1.65
N ILE A 163 -14.67 -50.62 -1.19
CA ILE A 163 -14.27 -49.51 -2.06
C ILE A 163 -12.99 -49.86 -2.83
N ASN A 164 -11.97 -50.43 -2.19
CA ASN A 164 -10.73 -50.83 -2.86
C ASN A 164 -10.97 -51.95 -3.90
N ARG A 165 -11.85 -52.91 -3.60
CA ARG A 165 -12.27 -53.96 -4.56
C ARG A 165 -13.02 -53.36 -5.76
N GLN A 166 -13.91 -52.40 -5.49
CA GLN A 166 -14.63 -51.67 -6.53
C GLN A 166 -13.66 -50.91 -7.44
N VAL A 167 -12.67 -50.22 -6.89
CA VAL A 167 -11.63 -49.50 -7.67
C VAL A 167 -10.89 -50.44 -8.62
N ASN A 168 -10.43 -51.60 -8.16
CA ASN A 168 -9.73 -52.57 -9.03
C ASN A 168 -10.62 -53.07 -10.17
N THR A 169 -11.90 -53.31 -9.89
CA THR A 169 -12.89 -53.72 -10.90
C THR A 169 -13.12 -52.61 -11.94
N LEU A 170 -13.15 -51.35 -11.49
CA LEU A 170 -13.29 -50.19 -12.37
C LEU A 170 -12.06 -49.98 -13.26
N ILE A 171 -10.85 -50.22 -12.77
CA ILE A 171 -9.62 -50.15 -13.58
C ILE A 171 -9.70 -51.14 -14.74
N MET A 172 -10.08 -52.40 -14.47
CA MET A 172 -10.24 -53.41 -15.53
C MET A 172 -11.35 -53.04 -16.51
N SER A 173 -12.46 -52.52 -16.00
CA SER A 173 -13.61 -52.13 -16.84
C SER A 173 -13.31 -50.91 -17.73
N LEU A 174 -12.46 -49.97 -17.28
CA LEU A 174 -12.00 -48.83 -18.09
C LEU A 174 -11.01 -49.23 -19.19
N ARG A 175 -10.34 -50.39 -19.06
CA ARG A 175 -9.45 -50.96 -20.07
C ARG A 175 -10.15 -51.83 -21.11
N HIS A 176 -11.44 -52.11 -20.90
CA HIS A 176 -12.19 -53.03 -21.74
C HIS A 176 -12.34 -52.49 -23.17
N GLU A 177 -12.32 -53.38 -24.18
CA GLU A 177 -12.43 -52.97 -25.58
C GLU A 177 -13.81 -52.37 -25.91
N ASP A 178 -14.87 -52.92 -25.31
CA ASP A 178 -16.25 -52.42 -25.45
C ASP A 178 -16.43 -50.98 -24.90
N PRO A 179 -16.81 -49.99 -25.73
CA PRO A 179 -17.07 -48.62 -25.29
C PRO A 179 -18.24 -48.49 -24.30
N GLU A 180 -19.21 -49.40 -24.32
CA GLU A 180 -20.35 -49.41 -23.39
C GLU A 180 -19.90 -49.72 -21.96
N VAL A 181 -19.05 -50.74 -21.82
CA VAL A 181 -18.44 -51.13 -20.53
C VAL A 181 -17.58 -50.01 -19.98
N ARG A 182 -16.73 -49.39 -20.82
CA ARG A 182 -15.90 -48.24 -20.42
C ARG A 182 -16.76 -47.06 -19.95
N ARG A 183 -17.87 -46.78 -20.62
CA ARG A 183 -18.78 -45.68 -20.24
C ARG A 183 -19.48 -45.93 -18.91
N LYS A 184 -19.97 -47.14 -18.67
CA LYS A 184 -20.57 -47.51 -17.37
C LYS A 184 -19.54 -47.38 -16.24
N ALA A 185 -18.32 -47.86 -16.46
CA ALA A 185 -17.23 -47.70 -15.51
C ALA A 185 -16.88 -46.23 -15.25
N ALA A 186 -16.82 -45.40 -16.31
CA ALA A 186 -16.60 -43.96 -16.17
C ALA A 186 -17.71 -43.31 -15.34
N ASN A 187 -18.99 -43.62 -15.59
CA ASN A 187 -20.12 -43.11 -14.80
C ASN A 187 -20.03 -43.50 -13.31
N SER A 188 -19.56 -44.72 -13.01
CA SER A 188 -19.28 -45.13 -11.63
C SER A 188 -18.16 -44.30 -10.99
N VAL A 189 -17.06 -44.02 -11.72
CA VAL A 189 -15.99 -43.13 -11.23
C VAL A 189 -16.51 -41.71 -11.01
N GLN A 190 -17.37 -41.20 -11.88
CA GLN A 190 -18.01 -39.88 -11.70
C GLN A 190 -18.86 -39.84 -10.42
N SER A 191 -19.66 -40.88 -10.18
CA SER A 191 -20.46 -41.01 -8.96
C SER A 191 -19.58 -41.04 -7.71
N MET A 192 -18.51 -41.83 -7.73
CA MET A 192 -17.54 -41.89 -6.63
C MET A 192 -16.86 -40.53 -6.37
N ALA A 193 -16.50 -39.80 -7.43
CA ALA A 193 -15.91 -38.46 -7.31
C ALA A 193 -16.90 -37.47 -6.70
N ARG A 194 -18.17 -37.51 -7.13
CA ARG A 194 -19.24 -36.65 -6.61
C ARG A 194 -19.54 -36.92 -5.14
N GLN A 195 -19.56 -38.20 -4.74
CA GLN A 195 -19.82 -38.64 -3.37
C GLN A 195 -18.57 -38.60 -2.46
N ARG A 196 -17.42 -38.14 -2.98
CA ARG A 196 -16.12 -38.08 -2.28
C ARG A 196 -15.58 -39.44 -1.81
N LEU A 197 -16.09 -40.55 -2.36
CA LEU A 197 -15.66 -41.91 -2.01
C LEU A 197 -14.18 -42.17 -2.37
N LEU A 198 -13.65 -41.47 -3.38
CA LEU A 198 -12.23 -41.54 -3.76
C LEU A 198 -11.27 -41.11 -2.63
N ALA A 199 -11.75 -40.37 -1.63
CA ALA A 199 -10.93 -39.97 -0.50
C ALA A 199 -10.58 -41.15 0.44
N MET A 200 -11.41 -42.20 0.42
CA MET A 200 -11.29 -43.40 1.26
C MET A 200 -10.41 -44.50 0.63
N VAL A 201 -9.90 -44.29 -0.59
CA VAL A 201 -9.00 -45.23 -1.25
C VAL A 201 -7.63 -45.17 -0.57
N SER A 202 -7.23 -46.27 0.07
CA SER A 202 -6.01 -46.34 0.89
C SER A 202 -4.74 -46.48 0.07
N ASN A 203 -4.79 -47.08 -1.12
CA ASN A 203 -3.62 -47.29 -1.98
C ASN A 203 -3.51 -46.20 -3.05
N HIS A 204 -2.47 -45.37 -2.96
CA HIS A 204 -2.22 -44.29 -3.91
C HIS A 204 -1.81 -44.77 -5.31
N ALA A 205 -1.22 -45.96 -5.45
CA ALA A 205 -0.83 -46.51 -6.75
C ALA A 205 -2.04 -46.96 -7.56
N THR A 206 -3.00 -47.65 -6.93
CA THR A 206 -4.26 -48.04 -7.58
C THR A 206 -5.13 -46.82 -7.87
N LEU A 207 -5.17 -45.84 -6.97
CA LEU A 207 -5.85 -44.57 -7.22
C LEU A 207 -5.23 -43.82 -8.42
N ARG A 208 -3.90 -43.82 -8.54
CA ARG A 208 -3.19 -43.29 -9.71
C ARG A 208 -3.57 -43.99 -10.99
N GLU A 209 -3.59 -45.32 -10.98
CA GLU A 209 -3.97 -46.11 -12.14
C GLU A 209 -5.42 -45.80 -12.56
N LEU A 210 -6.37 -45.79 -11.61
CA LEU A 210 -7.76 -45.45 -11.87
C LEU A 210 -7.91 -44.06 -12.51
N ILE A 211 -7.27 -43.04 -11.92
CA ILE A 211 -7.33 -41.66 -12.42
C ILE A 211 -6.70 -41.57 -13.82
N CYS A 212 -5.57 -42.25 -14.07
CA CYS A 212 -4.95 -42.28 -15.40
C CYS A 212 -5.90 -42.83 -16.47
N HIS A 213 -6.54 -43.99 -16.22
CA HIS A 213 -7.44 -44.61 -17.20
C HIS A 213 -8.72 -43.81 -17.37
N PHE A 214 -9.24 -43.23 -16.29
CA PHE A 214 -10.39 -42.32 -16.37
C PHE A 214 -10.07 -41.09 -17.22
N LEU A 215 -8.93 -40.43 -17.00
CA LEU A 215 -8.54 -39.27 -17.79
C LEU A 215 -8.26 -39.64 -19.26
N GLN A 216 -7.66 -40.80 -19.52
CA GLN A 216 -7.47 -41.30 -20.88
C GLN A 216 -8.82 -41.52 -21.59
N PHE A 217 -9.81 -42.10 -20.89
CA PHE A 217 -11.17 -42.22 -21.39
C PHE A 217 -11.78 -40.85 -21.72
N VAL A 218 -11.62 -39.84 -20.83
CA VAL A 218 -12.10 -38.47 -21.10
C VAL A 218 -11.45 -37.86 -22.33
N LEU A 219 -10.15 -38.11 -22.55
CA LEU A 219 -9.41 -37.62 -23.71
C LEU A 219 -9.90 -38.26 -25.01
N GLU A 220 -10.18 -39.56 -25.01
CA GLU A 220 -10.69 -40.32 -26.16
C GLU A 220 -12.18 -40.05 -26.43
N HIS A 221 -12.94 -39.60 -25.43
CA HIS A 221 -14.38 -39.38 -25.56
C HIS A 221 -14.73 -38.35 -26.64
N THR A 222 -15.77 -38.60 -27.43
CA THR A 222 -16.22 -37.70 -28.51
C THR A 222 -17.67 -37.27 -28.38
N ILE A 223 -18.44 -37.87 -27.47
CA ILE A 223 -19.88 -37.61 -27.34
C ILE A 223 -20.09 -36.35 -26.48
N GLU A 224 -20.55 -35.27 -27.12
CA GLU A 224 -20.64 -33.95 -26.48
C GLU A 224 -21.53 -33.89 -25.24
N GLN A 225 -22.64 -34.64 -25.24
CA GLN A 225 -23.64 -34.62 -24.17
C GLN A 225 -23.08 -34.96 -22.78
N ASN A 226 -22.02 -35.77 -22.71
CA ASN A 226 -21.44 -36.23 -21.44
C ASN A 226 -20.20 -35.43 -21.01
N ILE A 227 -19.64 -34.58 -21.88
CA ILE A 227 -18.38 -33.85 -21.59
C ILE A 227 -18.53 -32.96 -20.36
N THR A 228 -19.68 -32.31 -20.19
CA THR A 228 -19.96 -31.47 -19.02
C THR A 228 -19.82 -32.24 -17.71
N GLN A 229 -20.37 -33.46 -17.64
CA GLN A 229 -20.33 -34.31 -16.45
C GLN A 229 -18.91 -34.86 -16.21
N LEU A 230 -18.18 -35.17 -17.29
CA LEU A 230 -16.78 -35.57 -17.22
C LEU A 230 -15.89 -34.43 -16.68
N MET A 231 -16.10 -33.19 -17.13
CA MET A 231 -15.38 -32.01 -16.61
C MET A 231 -15.69 -31.71 -15.15
N GLN A 232 -16.96 -31.83 -14.75
CA GLN A 232 -17.37 -31.74 -13.35
C GLN A 232 -16.64 -32.78 -12.49
N SER A 233 -16.47 -33.99 -13.02
CA SER A 233 -15.80 -35.08 -12.31
C SER A 233 -14.30 -34.81 -12.16
N ILE A 234 -13.65 -34.27 -13.19
CA ILE A 234 -12.26 -33.78 -13.09
C ILE A 234 -12.15 -32.71 -11.99
N PHE A 235 -13.08 -31.74 -11.96
CA PHE A 235 -13.11 -30.72 -10.91
C PHE A 235 -13.29 -31.31 -9.50
N ASN A 236 -14.17 -32.30 -9.33
CA ASN A 236 -14.37 -32.97 -8.05
C ASN A 236 -13.12 -33.76 -7.61
N ILE A 237 -12.46 -34.46 -8.54
CA ILE A 237 -11.21 -35.18 -8.29
C ILE A 237 -10.11 -34.19 -7.84
N LEU A 238 -9.99 -33.03 -8.49
CA LEU A 238 -9.02 -31.98 -8.12
C LEU A 238 -9.22 -31.39 -6.71
N ASN A 239 -10.44 -31.45 -6.19
CA ASN A 239 -10.78 -30.96 -4.85
C ASN A 239 -10.71 -32.05 -3.78
N CYS A 240 -10.51 -33.31 -4.16
CA CYS A 240 -10.24 -34.40 -3.22
C CYS A 240 -8.76 -34.39 -2.79
N ARG A 241 -8.50 -34.32 -1.48
CA ARG A 241 -7.14 -34.25 -0.91
C ARG A 241 -6.31 -35.49 -1.27
N THR A 242 -6.91 -36.68 -1.22
CA THR A 242 -6.24 -37.95 -1.54
C THR A 242 -5.88 -38.03 -3.01
N CYS A 243 -6.78 -37.62 -3.90
CA CYS A 243 -6.52 -37.56 -5.34
C CYS A 243 -5.47 -36.50 -5.70
N PHE A 244 -5.40 -35.39 -4.96
CA PHE A 244 -4.46 -34.30 -5.26
C PHE A 244 -2.99 -34.74 -5.26
N VAL A 245 -2.61 -35.67 -4.37
CA VAL A 245 -1.25 -36.25 -4.34
C VAL A 245 -0.92 -36.93 -5.66
N VAL A 246 -1.89 -37.70 -6.19
CA VAL A 246 -1.77 -38.38 -7.48
C VAL A 246 -1.70 -37.40 -8.64
N MET A 247 -2.45 -36.29 -8.59
CA MET A 247 -2.46 -35.26 -9.64
C MET A 247 -1.12 -34.52 -9.80
N GLN A 248 -0.19 -34.67 -8.86
CA GLN A 248 1.17 -34.13 -8.99
C GLN A 248 2.03 -34.93 -9.99
N ASP A 249 1.60 -36.12 -10.40
CA ASP A 249 2.27 -36.92 -11.42
C ASP A 249 2.35 -36.17 -12.77
N ARG A 250 3.54 -36.20 -13.39
CA ARG A 250 3.82 -35.47 -14.63
C ARG A 250 3.02 -35.99 -15.82
N TYR A 251 2.81 -37.30 -15.91
CA TYR A 251 2.02 -37.92 -16.98
C TYR A 251 0.56 -37.52 -16.86
N ILE A 252 -0.01 -37.57 -15.65
CA ILE A 252 -1.38 -37.10 -15.40
C ILE A 252 -1.54 -35.62 -15.78
N GLN A 253 -0.58 -34.77 -15.42
CA GLN A 253 -0.60 -33.37 -15.83
C GLN A 253 -0.55 -33.20 -17.36
N GLN A 254 0.23 -34.01 -18.08
CA GLN A 254 0.26 -33.98 -19.54
C GLN A 254 -1.11 -34.36 -20.13
N VAL A 255 -1.72 -35.45 -19.66
CA VAL A 255 -3.05 -35.87 -20.12
C VAL A 255 -4.09 -34.75 -19.86
N LEU A 256 -4.05 -34.12 -18.69
CA LEU A 256 -4.92 -32.98 -18.38
C LEU A 256 -4.72 -31.81 -19.35
N VAL A 257 -3.49 -31.50 -19.77
CA VAL A 257 -3.23 -30.43 -20.75
C VAL A 257 -3.92 -30.75 -22.07
N HIS A 258 -3.84 -31.99 -22.55
CA HIS A 258 -4.49 -32.41 -23.80
C HIS A 258 -6.02 -32.38 -23.68
N ILE A 259 -6.57 -32.83 -22.55
CA ILE A 259 -8.01 -32.74 -22.27
C ILE A 259 -8.47 -31.28 -22.31
N ILE A 260 -7.80 -30.38 -21.58
CA ILE A 260 -8.18 -28.96 -21.60
C ILE A 260 -8.00 -28.37 -23.00
N ALA A 261 -6.91 -28.67 -23.69
CA ALA A 261 -6.68 -28.16 -25.04
C ALA A 261 -7.79 -28.58 -26.03
N LYS A 262 -8.31 -29.80 -25.88
CA LYS A 262 -9.39 -30.36 -26.71
C LYS A 262 -10.75 -29.71 -26.42
N TYR A 263 -11.07 -29.44 -25.16
CA TYR A 263 -12.42 -29.01 -24.75
C TYR A 263 -12.53 -27.52 -24.37
N LEU A 264 -11.45 -26.75 -24.44
CA LEU A 264 -11.46 -25.30 -24.25
C LEU A 264 -11.86 -24.62 -25.58
N MET A 265 -13.12 -24.81 -25.97
CA MET A 265 -13.69 -24.28 -27.22
C MET A 265 -14.74 -23.21 -26.90
N PRO A 266 -14.91 -22.16 -27.72
CA PRO A 266 -15.96 -21.16 -27.53
C PRO A 266 -17.36 -21.73 -27.81
N ASP A 267 -18.38 -21.14 -27.18
CA ASP A 267 -19.81 -21.35 -27.49
C ASP A 267 -20.37 -22.78 -27.37
N HIS A 268 -19.66 -23.66 -26.66
CA HIS A 268 -20.14 -25.00 -26.30
C HIS A 268 -20.68 -25.07 -24.86
N PRO A 269 -21.66 -25.96 -24.57
CA PRO A 269 -22.26 -26.09 -23.24
C PRO A 269 -21.28 -26.55 -22.15
N PHE A 270 -20.22 -27.28 -22.53
CA PHE A 270 -19.20 -27.75 -21.58
C PHE A 270 -18.11 -26.71 -21.28
N THR A 271 -18.01 -25.63 -22.07
CA THR A 271 -16.93 -24.63 -21.96
C THR A 271 -16.85 -24.02 -20.56
N ALA A 272 -18.00 -23.75 -19.94
CA ALA A 272 -18.07 -23.24 -18.57
C ALA A 272 -17.35 -24.15 -17.58
N TRP A 273 -17.63 -25.45 -17.61
CA TRP A 273 -16.99 -26.43 -16.73
C TRP A 273 -15.53 -26.67 -17.08
N THR A 274 -15.17 -26.61 -18.36
CA THR A 274 -13.76 -26.65 -18.80
C THR A 274 -12.99 -25.46 -18.22
N VAL A 275 -13.52 -24.24 -18.28
CA VAL A 275 -12.90 -23.03 -17.69
C VAL A 275 -12.79 -23.15 -16.17
N ILE A 276 -13.82 -23.64 -15.49
CA ILE A 276 -13.81 -23.86 -14.03
C ILE A 276 -12.70 -24.85 -13.66
N ALA A 277 -12.65 -26.02 -14.32
CA ALA A 277 -11.64 -27.04 -14.08
C ALA A 277 -10.24 -26.50 -14.38
N PHE A 278 -10.04 -25.84 -15.54
CA PHE A 278 -8.77 -25.24 -15.92
C PHE A 278 -8.28 -24.21 -14.89
N THR A 279 -9.15 -23.29 -14.48
CA THR A 279 -8.84 -22.27 -13.48
C THR A 279 -8.49 -22.90 -12.14
N ALA A 280 -9.22 -23.95 -11.74
CA ALA A 280 -8.96 -24.69 -10.50
C ALA A 280 -7.57 -25.36 -10.52
N ILE A 281 -7.18 -26.00 -11.62
CA ILE A 281 -5.85 -26.59 -11.79
C ILE A 281 -4.78 -25.50 -11.72
N LEU A 282 -4.96 -24.41 -12.48
CA LEU A 282 -4.01 -23.31 -12.51
C LEU A 282 -3.79 -22.71 -11.12
N ARG A 283 -4.84 -22.57 -10.29
CA ARG A 283 -4.73 -21.98 -8.93
C ARG A 283 -3.91 -22.83 -7.95
N LYS A 284 -3.75 -24.13 -8.17
CA LYS A 284 -2.99 -25.01 -7.26
C LYS A 284 -1.49 -24.76 -7.39
N LYS A 285 -0.86 -24.31 -6.31
CA LYS A 285 0.58 -23.97 -6.28
C LYS A 285 1.51 -25.16 -6.55
N ASP A 286 1.07 -26.38 -6.27
CA ASP A 286 1.87 -27.60 -6.44
C ASP A 286 1.81 -28.15 -7.87
N LEU A 287 0.82 -27.72 -8.67
CA LEU A 287 0.68 -28.12 -10.08
C LEU A 287 1.40 -27.13 -11.03
N ARG A 288 2.63 -26.75 -10.68
CA ARG A 288 3.43 -25.80 -11.49
C ARG A 288 3.81 -26.38 -12.85
N GLY A 289 3.96 -27.70 -12.95
CA GLY A 289 4.27 -28.41 -14.20
C GLY A 289 3.18 -28.17 -15.25
N PHE A 290 1.92 -28.40 -14.88
CA PHE A 290 0.74 -28.10 -15.68
C PHE A 290 0.74 -26.64 -16.15
N ARG A 291 0.92 -25.68 -15.22
CA ARG A 291 0.94 -24.26 -15.56
C ARG A 291 2.04 -23.93 -16.57
N ARG A 292 3.23 -24.53 -16.46
CA ARG A 292 4.34 -24.33 -17.40
C ARG A 292 3.99 -24.86 -18.80
N MET A 293 3.35 -26.04 -18.90
CA MET A 293 2.92 -26.60 -20.18
C MET A 293 1.85 -25.74 -20.87
N CYS A 294 0.96 -25.11 -20.10
CA CYS A 294 -0.08 -24.22 -20.63
C CYS A 294 0.39 -22.79 -20.94
N ARG A 295 1.66 -22.43 -20.64
CA ARG A 295 2.21 -21.10 -20.93
C ARG A 295 2.64 -20.98 -22.41
N ASN A 296 1.67 -20.99 -23.29
CA ASN A 296 1.84 -20.81 -24.73
C ASN A 296 0.73 -19.89 -25.29
N GLU A 297 0.92 -19.42 -26.53
CA GLU A 297 -0.04 -18.52 -27.18
C GLU A 297 -1.41 -19.17 -27.42
N TYR A 298 -1.46 -20.50 -27.61
CA TYR A 298 -2.69 -21.23 -27.88
C TYR A 298 -3.72 -21.03 -26.76
N PHE A 299 -3.34 -21.31 -25.50
CA PHE A 299 -4.28 -21.18 -24.38
C PHE A 299 -4.71 -19.72 -24.15
N VAL A 300 -3.80 -18.76 -24.28
CA VAL A 300 -4.16 -17.33 -24.14
C VAL A 300 -5.12 -16.90 -25.23
N ARG A 301 -4.89 -17.32 -26.48
CA ARG A 301 -5.77 -17.04 -27.62
C ARG A 301 -7.16 -17.65 -27.43
N GLN A 302 -7.25 -18.92 -27.03
CA GLN A 302 -8.54 -19.58 -26.81
C GLN A 302 -9.34 -18.90 -25.70
N LEU A 303 -8.69 -18.56 -24.57
CA LEU A 303 -9.34 -17.82 -23.50
C LEU A 303 -9.83 -16.45 -23.95
N MET A 304 -9.08 -15.75 -24.80
CA MET A 304 -9.49 -14.46 -25.38
C MET A 304 -10.71 -14.59 -26.29
N ILE A 305 -10.80 -15.65 -27.10
CA ILE A 305 -11.96 -15.92 -27.95
C ILE A 305 -13.20 -16.18 -27.08
N ILE A 306 -13.08 -17.03 -26.05
CA ILE A 306 -14.17 -17.32 -25.11
C ILE A 306 -14.57 -16.06 -24.32
N LEU A 307 -13.61 -15.19 -23.97
CA LEU A 307 -13.89 -13.93 -23.28
C LEU A 307 -14.66 -12.94 -24.16
N GLY A 308 -14.49 -13.02 -25.48
CA GLY A 308 -15.20 -12.21 -26.47
C GLY A 308 -16.64 -12.69 -26.74
N SER A 309 -17.01 -13.91 -26.37
CA SER A 309 -18.37 -14.41 -26.58
C SER A 309 -19.33 -13.95 -25.46
N THR A 310 -20.54 -13.55 -25.86
CA THR A 310 -21.50 -12.76 -25.07
C THR A 310 -22.14 -13.48 -23.89
N SER A 311 -21.92 -14.79 -23.74
CA SER A 311 -22.62 -15.66 -22.78
C SER A 311 -21.80 -16.09 -21.56
N SER A 312 -20.57 -15.58 -21.41
CA SER A 312 -19.66 -16.03 -20.36
C SER A 312 -20.09 -15.57 -18.96
N SER A 313 -20.76 -16.45 -18.20
CA SER A 313 -21.01 -16.30 -16.76
C SER A 313 -19.75 -16.42 -15.90
N HIS A 314 -18.59 -16.68 -16.52
CA HIS A 314 -17.33 -16.98 -15.87
C HIS A 314 -16.17 -16.07 -16.33
N LYS A 315 -16.47 -14.87 -16.84
CA LYS A 315 -15.49 -13.86 -17.28
C LYS A 315 -14.34 -13.69 -16.28
N SER A 316 -14.66 -13.56 -14.98
CA SER A 316 -13.64 -13.41 -13.92
C SER A 316 -12.66 -14.59 -13.84
N LEU A 317 -13.12 -15.83 -14.05
CA LEU A 317 -12.27 -17.03 -14.06
C LEU A 317 -11.37 -17.10 -15.30
N ILE A 318 -11.90 -16.68 -16.45
CA ILE A 318 -11.14 -16.59 -17.70
C ILE A 318 -10.02 -15.57 -17.57
N ILE A 319 -10.34 -14.37 -17.07
CA ILE A 319 -9.39 -13.29 -16.83
C ILE A 319 -8.32 -13.73 -15.82
N ASP A 320 -8.72 -14.36 -14.71
CA ASP A 320 -7.79 -14.91 -13.73
C ASP A 320 -6.86 -15.97 -14.34
N SER A 321 -7.38 -16.82 -15.24
CA SER A 321 -6.60 -17.84 -15.95
C SER A 321 -5.55 -17.20 -16.86
N ILE A 322 -5.95 -16.21 -17.67
CA ILE A 322 -5.05 -15.41 -18.49
C ILE A 322 -3.96 -14.79 -17.61
N ARG A 323 -4.33 -14.11 -16.51
CA ARG A 323 -3.40 -13.50 -15.57
C ARG A 323 -2.35 -14.50 -15.08
N MET A 324 -2.76 -15.70 -14.67
CA MET A 324 -1.85 -16.73 -14.16
C MET A 324 -0.85 -17.25 -15.21
N LEU A 325 -1.25 -17.25 -16.50
CA LEU A 325 -0.38 -17.63 -17.61
C LEU A 325 0.63 -16.53 -17.94
N ILE A 326 0.19 -15.27 -18.05
CA ILE A 326 1.05 -14.12 -18.41
C ILE A 326 1.94 -13.63 -17.26
N THR A 327 1.61 -13.96 -16.01
CA THR A 327 2.40 -13.54 -14.83
C THR A 327 3.85 -14.02 -14.95
N ARG A 328 4.79 -13.06 -14.93
CA ARG A 328 6.24 -13.31 -15.10
C ARG A 328 6.58 -14.03 -16.43
N ASN A 329 5.84 -13.76 -17.50
CA ASN A 329 6.12 -14.28 -18.84
C ASN A 329 5.99 -13.13 -19.86
N LEU A 330 7.12 -12.50 -20.21
CA LEU A 330 7.14 -11.33 -21.11
C LEU A 330 6.57 -11.64 -22.50
N PRO A 331 6.98 -12.72 -23.20
CA PRO A 331 6.40 -13.06 -24.51
C PRO A 331 4.87 -13.16 -24.51
N LEU A 332 4.28 -13.79 -23.48
CA LEU A 332 2.83 -13.91 -23.38
C LEU A 332 2.14 -12.58 -23.03
N LYS A 333 2.79 -11.69 -22.28
CA LYS A 333 2.28 -10.33 -22.06
C LYS A 333 2.25 -9.54 -23.37
N GLU A 334 3.31 -9.62 -24.17
CA GLU A 334 3.36 -8.97 -25.48
C GLU A 334 2.32 -9.53 -26.44
N PHE A 335 2.17 -10.86 -26.48
CA PHE A 335 1.12 -11.51 -27.26
C PHE A 335 -0.28 -11.04 -26.84
N PHE A 336 -0.54 -10.99 -25.53
CA PHE A 336 -1.83 -10.58 -24.98
C PHE A 336 -2.18 -9.13 -25.36
N VAL A 337 -1.23 -8.20 -25.21
CA VAL A 337 -1.43 -6.79 -25.57
C VAL A 337 -1.58 -6.63 -27.08
N ARG A 338 -0.73 -7.28 -27.89
CA ARG A 338 -0.87 -7.28 -29.36
C ARG A 338 -2.20 -7.84 -29.84
N SER A 339 -2.81 -8.74 -29.07
CA SER A 339 -4.13 -9.34 -29.36
C SER A 339 -5.30 -8.50 -28.83
N LYS A 340 -5.08 -7.22 -28.54
CA LYS A 340 -6.07 -6.28 -27.97
C LYS A 340 -6.63 -6.69 -26.60
N GLY A 341 -5.85 -7.45 -25.83
CA GLY A 341 -6.27 -7.94 -24.53
C GLY A 341 -6.41 -6.83 -23.48
N MET A 342 -5.55 -5.80 -23.55
CA MET A 342 -5.60 -4.67 -22.62
C MET A 342 -6.86 -3.82 -22.84
N GLU A 343 -7.17 -3.52 -24.10
CA GLU A 343 -8.37 -2.83 -24.55
C GLU A 343 -9.62 -3.57 -24.09
N LYS A 344 -9.65 -4.89 -24.23
CA LYS A 344 -10.81 -5.70 -23.79
C LYS A 344 -11.02 -5.64 -22.28
N LEU A 345 -9.93 -5.64 -21.49
CA LEU A 345 -10.04 -5.48 -20.04
C LEU A 345 -10.57 -4.08 -19.68
N LEU A 346 -10.10 -3.02 -20.35
CA LEU A 346 -10.57 -1.65 -20.15
C LEU A 346 -12.03 -1.45 -20.59
N GLU A 347 -12.46 -2.12 -21.66
CA GLU A 347 -13.86 -2.18 -22.07
C GLU A 347 -14.74 -2.77 -20.96
N PHE A 348 -14.32 -3.88 -20.33
CA PHE A 348 -15.04 -4.44 -19.18
C PHE A 348 -15.08 -3.51 -17.98
N MET A 349 -14.01 -2.75 -17.74
CA MET A 349 -14.01 -1.74 -16.68
C MET A 349 -15.09 -0.68 -16.92
N SER A 350 -15.41 -0.38 -18.17
CA SER A 350 -16.42 0.64 -18.52
C SER A 350 -17.84 0.10 -18.60
N CYS A 351 -18.03 -1.16 -19.03
CA CYS A 351 -19.35 -1.70 -19.38
C CYS A 351 -19.89 -2.73 -18.38
N GLU A 352 -19.05 -3.38 -17.57
CA GLU A 352 -19.50 -4.43 -16.64
C GLU A 352 -19.86 -3.86 -15.27
N HIS A 353 -20.84 -4.48 -14.62
CA HIS A 353 -21.25 -4.14 -13.25
C HIS A 353 -20.87 -5.21 -12.22
N GLU A 354 -20.43 -6.40 -12.67
CA GLU A 354 -20.04 -7.46 -11.74
C GLU A 354 -18.66 -7.17 -11.13
N GLU A 355 -18.65 -6.90 -9.82
CA GLU A 355 -17.43 -6.56 -9.07
C GLU A 355 -16.30 -7.60 -9.25
N LYS A 356 -16.63 -8.89 -9.37
CA LYS A 356 -15.64 -9.94 -9.58
C LYS A 356 -14.91 -9.78 -10.92
N VAL A 357 -15.62 -9.39 -11.97
CA VAL A 357 -15.05 -9.18 -13.31
C VAL A 357 -14.19 -7.92 -13.31
N LEU A 358 -14.68 -6.84 -12.71
CA LEU A 358 -13.94 -5.59 -12.56
C LEU A 358 -12.64 -5.80 -11.77
N ARG A 359 -12.71 -6.52 -10.65
CA ARG A 359 -11.52 -6.82 -9.83
C ARG A 359 -10.52 -7.70 -10.55
N SER A 360 -10.97 -8.79 -11.18
CA SER A 360 -10.08 -9.65 -11.96
C SER A 360 -9.42 -8.88 -13.12
N SER A 361 -10.15 -7.97 -13.77
CA SER A 361 -9.62 -7.10 -14.83
C SER A 361 -8.57 -6.14 -14.28
N ALA A 362 -8.88 -5.40 -13.21
CA ALA A 362 -7.96 -4.48 -12.55
C ALA A 362 -6.66 -5.17 -12.10
N THR A 363 -6.75 -6.31 -11.41
CA THR A 363 -5.54 -7.04 -10.98
C THR A 363 -4.74 -7.61 -12.17
N THR A 364 -5.40 -7.91 -13.29
CA THR A 364 -4.70 -8.36 -14.52
C THR A 364 -3.99 -7.20 -15.20
N LEU A 365 -4.63 -6.02 -15.28
CA LEU A 365 -4.01 -4.78 -15.74
C LEU A 365 -2.83 -4.40 -14.85
N LEU A 366 -2.97 -4.49 -13.52
CA LEU A 366 -1.87 -4.28 -12.56
C LEU A 366 -0.68 -5.19 -12.87
N THR A 367 -0.93 -6.46 -13.22
CA THR A 367 0.11 -7.43 -13.58
C THR A 367 0.87 -7.02 -14.86
N LEU A 368 0.23 -6.31 -15.78
CA LEU A 368 0.85 -5.79 -17.00
C LEU A 368 1.68 -4.53 -16.71
N ILE A 369 1.07 -3.52 -16.09
CA ILE A 369 1.70 -2.22 -15.83
C ILE A 369 2.80 -2.27 -14.77
N SER A 370 2.72 -3.21 -13.81
CA SER A 370 3.78 -3.41 -12.78
C SER A 370 5.00 -4.18 -13.32
N THR A 371 5.14 -4.30 -14.64
CA THR A 371 6.36 -4.85 -15.24
C THR A 371 7.46 -3.78 -15.20
N GLU A 372 8.73 -4.18 -15.07
CA GLU A 372 9.87 -3.25 -15.07
C GLU A 372 9.89 -2.32 -16.30
N SER A 373 9.36 -2.77 -17.44
CA SER A 373 9.20 -1.94 -18.62
C SER A 373 7.98 -1.03 -18.53
N ALA A 374 8.20 0.28 -18.68
CA ALA A 374 7.16 1.31 -18.76
C ALA A 374 6.21 1.14 -19.97
N LYS A 375 6.59 0.34 -20.99
CA LYS A 375 5.82 0.13 -22.23
C LYS A 375 4.34 -0.17 -21.98
N TYR A 376 4.03 -1.04 -21.03
CA TYR A 376 2.65 -1.44 -20.73
C TYR A 376 1.88 -0.34 -19.99
N GLY A 377 2.54 0.45 -19.14
CA GLY A 377 1.94 1.59 -18.47
C GLY A 377 1.64 2.72 -19.45
N ILE A 378 2.56 3.00 -20.39
CA ILE A 378 2.35 3.98 -21.46
C ILE A 378 1.16 3.58 -22.33
N GLU A 379 1.09 2.30 -22.72
CA GLU A 379 -0.05 1.78 -23.51
C GLU A 379 -1.37 1.88 -22.74
N PHE A 380 -1.37 1.56 -21.44
CA PHE A 380 -2.54 1.71 -20.58
C PHE A 380 -3.04 3.16 -20.52
N VAL A 381 -2.13 4.14 -20.39
CA VAL A 381 -2.47 5.57 -20.40
C VAL A 381 -2.99 6.00 -21.78
N ARG A 382 -2.35 5.54 -22.86
CA ARG A 382 -2.79 5.78 -24.25
C ARG A 382 -4.21 5.30 -24.53
N LEU A 383 -4.61 4.20 -23.89
CA LEU A 383 -5.95 3.59 -23.99
C LEU A 383 -6.97 4.18 -22.99
N GLU A 384 -6.71 5.39 -22.50
CA GLU A 384 -7.55 6.11 -21.56
C GLU A 384 -7.74 5.40 -20.19
N GLY A 385 -6.85 4.48 -19.82
CA GLY A 385 -7.00 3.65 -18.63
C GLY A 385 -7.14 4.43 -17.31
N VAL A 386 -6.45 5.58 -17.18
CA VAL A 386 -6.56 6.44 -16.00
C VAL A 386 -7.97 7.03 -15.86
N GLN A 387 -8.52 7.57 -16.95
CA GLN A 387 -9.88 8.12 -17.04
C GLN A 387 -10.95 7.09 -16.69
N ILE A 388 -10.84 5.90 -17.28
CA ILE A 388 -11.75 4.78 -16.98
C ILE A 388 -11.69 4.43 -15.49
N PHE A 389 -10.49 4.40 -14.90
CA PHE A 389 -10.32 4.02 -13.50
C PHE A 389 -10.87 5.08 -12.55
N GLY A 390 -10.70 6.38 -12.80
CA GLY A 390 -11.27 7.39 -11.91
C GLY A 390 -12.79 7.49 -11.97
N ASN A 391 -13.41 7.23 -13.12
CA ASN A 391 -14.86 7.10 -13.21
C ASN A 391 -15.41 5.98 -12.30
N LEU A 392 -14.60 4.95 -12.02
CA LEU A 392 -14.96 3.81 -11.18
C LEU A 392 -14.61 4.00 -9.70
N LEU A 393 -13.93 5.08 -9.30
CA LEU A 393 -13.62 5.33 -7.89
C LEU A 393 -14.90 5.56 -7.06
N SER A 394 -15.99 6.01 -7.70
CA SER A 394 -17.29 6.20 -7.05
C SER A 394 -18.13 4.92 -6.92
N HIS A 395 -17.64 3.76 -7.39
CA HIS A 395 -18.39 2.49 -7.39
C HIS A 395 -18.80 2.00 -5.98
N GLY A 396 -18.09 2.41 -4.92
CA GLY A 396 -18.43 2.08 -3.53
C GLY A 396 -17.92 0.72 -3.02
N SER A 397 -17.30 -0.13 -3.85
CA SER A 397 -16.59 -1.33 -3.36
C SER A 397 -15.19 -0.96 -2.89
N THR A 398 -14.89 -1.24 -1.62
CA THR A 398 -13.56 -1.04 -1.04
C THR A 398 -12.49 -1.95 -1.65
N MET A 399 -12.86 -3.18 -2.02
CA MET A 399 -11.93 -4.13 -2.64
C MET A 399 -11.54 -3.69 -4.04
N LEU A 400 -12.51 -3.23 -4.85
CA LEU A 400 -12.25 -2.72 -6.18
C LEU A 400 -11.43 -1.42 -6.10
N LEU A 401 -11.84 -0.49 -5.24
CA LEU A 401 -11.15 0.78 -5.01
C LEU A 401 -9.66 0.58 -4.73
N HIS A 402 -9.33 -0.38 -3.87
CA HIS A 402 -7.93 -0.70 -3.56
C HIS A 402 -7.14 -1.11 -4.81
N GLU A 403 -7.66 -2.02 -5.63
CA GLU A 403 -6.99 -2.47 -6.87
C GLU A 403 -6.85 -1.33 -7.90
N LEU A 404 -7.87 -0.48 -8.03
CA LEU A 404 -7.83 0.69 -8.92
C LEU A 404 -6.74 1.67 -8.50
N LEU A 405 -6.67 2.00 -7.20
CA LEU A 405 -5.66 2.90 -6.64
C LEU A 405 -4.25 2.34 -6.81
N HIS A 406 -4.05 1.03 -6.71
CA HIS A 406 -2.76 0.39 -7.01
C HIS A 406 -2.35 0.56 -8.46
N CYS A 407 -3.30 0.43 -9.39
CA CYS A 407 -3.00 0.64 -10.80
C CYS A 407 -2.65 2.09 -11.09
N LEU A 408 -3.43 3.03 -10.55
CA LEU A 408 -3.17 4.47 -10.69
C LEU A 408 -1.81 4.86 -10.11
N ALA A 409 -1.46 4.33 -8.93
CA ALA A 409 -0.14 4.53 -8.33
C ALA A 409 0.98 3.94 -9.20
N ALA A 410 0.74 2.80 -9.87
CA ALA A 410 1.73 2.15 -10.71
C ALA A 410 2.04 2.90 -12.02
N VAL A 411 1.17 3.81 -12.47
CA VAL A 411 1.38 4.63 -13.68
C VAL A 411 1.55 6.12 -13.37
N GLY A 412 1.46 6.53 -12.10
CA GLY A 412 1.48 7.93 -11.68
C GLY A 412 2.80 8.67 -11.93
N ASP A 413 3.88 7.94 -12.22
CA ASP A 413 5.21 8.44 -12.56
C ASP A 413 5.44 8.63 -14.07
N LEU A 414 4.51 8.20 -14.92
CA LEU A 414 4.60 8.27 -16.38
C LEU A 414 4.22 9.66 -16.91
N LYS A 415 4.99 10.68 -16.53
CA LYS A 415 4.72 12.10 -16.80
C LYS A 415 4.36 12.38 -18.27
N GLU A 416 5.20 11.97 -19.21
CA GLU A 416 4.99 12.23 -20.65
C GLU A 416 3.71 11.60 -21.18
N ALA A 417 3.39 10.38 -20.74
CA ALA A 417 2.16 9.72 -21.16
C ALA A 417 0.93 10.39 -20.54
N LEU A 418 0.98 10.74 -19.25
CA LEU A 418 -0.12 11.40 -18.54
C LEU A 418 -0.39 12.82 -19.08
N GLU A 419 0.64 13.49 -19.60
CA GLU A 419 0.48 14.78 -20.28
C GLU A 419 -0.40 14.69 -21.53
N THR A 420 -0.49 13.53 -22.18
CA THR A 420 -1.31 13.35 -23.40
C THR A 420 -2.78 13.01 -23.13
N GLN A 421 -3.13 12.53 -21.93
CA GLN A 421 -4.48 12.08 -21.59
C GLN A 421 -5.31 13.19 -20.93
N ASP A 422 -6.59 13.33 -21.29
CA ASP A 422 -7.53 14.23 -20.58
C ASP A 422 -8.09 13.59 -19.32
N ILE A 423 -7.51 13.92 -18.17
CA ILE A 423 -7.86 13.35 -16.86
C ILE A 423 -8.75 14.33 -16.06
N SER A 424 -9.16 15.46 -16.65
CA SER A 424 -9.78 16.59 -15.95
C SER A 424 -11.02 16.23 -15.14
N SER A 425 -11.80 15.24 -15.57
CA SER A 425 -13.03 14.75 -14.92
C SER A 425 -12.81 13.64 -13.89
N THR A 426 -11.68 12.94 -13.98
CA THR A 426 -11.40 11.64 -13.34
C THR A 426 -10.57 11.83 -12.08
N ILE A 427 -9.64 12.77 -12.16
CA ILE A 427 -8.83 13.22 -11.07
C ILE A 427 -8.71 14.73 -11.31
N VAL A 428 -9.15 15.58 -10.38
CA VAL A 428 -9.01 17.05 -10.45
C VAL A 428 -7.52 17.49 -10.39
N ILE A 429 -6.59 16.62 -10.79
CA ILE A 429 -5.15 16.64 -10.48
C ILE A 429 -4.34 16.54 -11.78
N ARG A 430 -4.79 17.14 -12.89
CA ARG A 430 -3.89 17.34 -14.05
C ARG A 430 -2.95 18.53 -13.84
N ASN A 431 -3.33 19.45 -12.96
CA ASN A 431 -2.63 20.71 -12.77
C ASN A 431 -2.58 21.07 -11.28
N LYS A 432 -1.43 21.56 -10.83
CA LYS A 432 -1.23 22.18 -9.51
C LYS A 432 -2.38 23.15 -9.18
N ALA A 433 -2.85 23.91 -10.18
CA ALA A 433 -3.99 24.81 -10.09
C ALA A 433 -5.29 24.11 -9.65
N SER A 434 -5.64 23.00 -10.29
CA SER A 434 -6.87 22.26 -10.01
C SER A 434 -6.84 21.59 -8.63
N MET A 435 -5.68 21.06 -8.21
CA MET A 435 -5.50 20.53 -6.85
C MET A 435 -5.74 21.60 -5.79
N VAL A 436 -5.19 22.80 -6.01
CA VAL A 436 -5.34 23.93 -5.10
C VAL A 436 -6.79 24.43 -5.10
N ALA A 437 -7.45 24.50 -6.27
CA ALA A 437 -8.87 24.84 -6.36
C ALA A 437 -9.76 23.85 -5.58
N ALA A 438 -9.40 22.56 -5.55
CA ALA A 438 -10.08 21.51 -4.79
C ALA A 438 -9.69 21.42 -3.31
N GLN A 439 -8.97 22.42 -2.75
CA GLN A 439 -8.51 22.43 -1.35
C GLN A 439 -7.65 21.20 -0.97
N ALA A 440 -6.82 20.72 -1.90
CA ALA A 440 -5.91 19.60 -1.63
C ALA A 440 -4.96 19.86 -0.43
N PRO A 441 -4.34 21.05 -0.26
CA PRO A 441 -3.51 21.34 0.91
C PRO A 441 -4.22 21.10 2.25
N ASP A 442 -5.49 21.51 2.37
CA ASP A 442 -6.27 21.33 3.59
C ASP A 442 -6.53 19.84 3.88
N THR A 443 -6.88 19.07 2.84
CA THR A 443 -7.10 17.63 2.93
C THR A 443 -5.82 16.90 3.33
N LEU A 444 -4.70 17.24 2.70
CA LEU A 444 -3.38 16.66 2.97
C LEU A 444 -2.93 16.95 4.42
N LEU A 445 -3.13 18.17 4.90
CA LEU A 445 -2.86 18.52 6.31
C LEU A 445 -3.77 17.74 7.26
N SER A 446 -5.04 17.50 6.90
CA SER A 446 -5.94 16.68 7.73
C SER A 446 -5.41 15.25 7.85
N VAL A 447 -4.93 14.65 6.76
CA VAL A 447 -4.30 13.32 6.79
C VAL A 447 -3.09 13.30 7.72
N LEU A 448 -2.23 14.33 7.69
CA LEU A 448 -1.11 14.45 8.61
C LEU A 448 -1.53 14.61 10.06
N ASN A 449 -2.62 15.32 10.36
CA ASN A 449 -3.10 15.46 11.73
C ASN A 449 -3.61 14.11 12.29
N HIS A 450 -4.33 13.34 11.47
CA HIS A 450 -4.84 12.01 11.88
C HIS A 450 -3.71 10.99 12.11
N ARG A 451 -2.54 11.18 11.51
CA ARG A 451 -1.33 10.35 11.71
C ARG A 451 -1.05 10.07 13.18
N ASN A 452 -1.16 11.10 14.02
CA ASN A 452 -0.75 11.03 15.42
C ASN A 452 -1.56 10.00 16.21
N ASN A 453 -2.82 9.76 15.82
CA ASN A 453 -3.70 8.75 16.44
C ASN A 453 -3.22 7.31 16.23
N TYR A 454 -2.39 7.07 15.21
CA TYR A 454 -1.98 5.72 14.81
C TYR A 454 -0.53 5.37 15.15
N LEU A 455 0.27 6.35 15.61
CA LEU A 455 1.68 6.11 15.99
C LEU A 455 1.83 5.25 17.24
N THR A 456 0.80 5.22 18.09
CA THR A 456 0.74 4.39 19.30
C THR A 456 0.55 2.90 18.99
N ILE A 457 0.15 2.55 17.76
CA ILE A 457 -0.09 1.15 17.37
C ILE A 457 1.26 0.40 17.27
N PRO A 458 1.46 -0.70 18.03
CA PRO A 458 2.73 -1.44 18.09
C PRO A 458 2.89 -2.44 16.93
N LEU A 459 2.35 -2.15 15.75
CA LEU A 459 2.45 -3.04 14.58
C LEU A 459 3.41 -2.44 13.55
N ALA A 460 4.53 -3.12 13.31
CA ALA A 460 5.57 -2.65 12.38
C ALA A 460 5.04 -2.35 10.97
N ASN A 461 4.14 -3.18 10.45
CA ASN A 461 3.53 -3.00 9.13
C ASN A 461 2.67 -1.73 9.06
N VAL A 462 1.92 -1.44 10.14
CA VAL A 462 1.07 -0.24 10.22
C VAL A 462 1.94 1.01 10.31
N ARG A 463 3.00 0.99 11.12
CA ARG A 463 3.96 2.10 11.22
C ARG A 463 4.63 2.40 9.89
N GLN A 464 5.00 1.37 9.13
CA GLN A 464 5.59 1.58 7.81
C GLN A 464 4.58 2.17 6.82
N LEU A 465 3.34 1.70 6.83
CA LEU A 465 2.28 2.27 5.99
C LEU A 465 2.05 3.75 6.32
N ILE A 466 1.99 4.10 7.61
CA ILE A 466 1.86 5.49 8.07
C ILE A 466 3.05 6.32 7.59
N ALA A 467 4.27 5.81 7.69
CA ALA A 467 5.46 6.50 7.19
C ALA A 467 5.38 6.76 5.69
N SER A 468 4.94 5.77 4.90
CA SER A 468 4.74 5.90 3.45
C SER A 468 3.66 6.94 3.10
N ILE A 469 2.52 6.92 3.79
CA ILE A 469 1.45 7.92 3.60
C ILE A 469 1.97 9.31 3.95
N THR A 470 2.68 9.45 5.07
CA THR A 470 3.29 10.72 5.50
C THR A 470 4.23 11.24 4.42
N ASP A 471 5.09 10.38 3.87
CA ASP A 471 6.06 10.75 2.86
C ASP A 471 5.38 11.27 1.58
N ASN A 472 4.39 10.53 1.07
CA ASN A 472 3.65 10.91 -0.13
C ASN A 472 2.89 12.23 0.05
N VAL A 473 2.28 12.44 1.21
CA VAL A 473 1.58 13.69 1.53
C VAL A 473 2.56 14.87 1.55
N LEU A 474 3.74 14.70 2.15
CA LEU A 474 4.76 15.74 2.21
C LEU A 474 5.38 16.02 0.84
N ILE A 475 5.56 15.02 -0.02
CA ILE A 475 5.98 15.21 -1.42
C ILE A 475 4.97 16.09 -2.15
N CYS A 476 3.68 15.78 -1.99
CA CYS A 476 2.61 16.54 -2.62
C CYS A 476 2.58 17.99 -2.12
N LEU A 477 2.59 18.22 -0.80
CA LEU A 477 2.62 19.56 -0.22
C LEU A 477 3.85 20.36 -0.65
N ALA A 478 5.03 19.74 -0.69
CA ALA A 478 6.25 20.39 -1.15
C ALA A 478 6.17 20.80 -2.63
N ASN A 479 5.55 19.98 -3.47
CA ASN A 479 5.34 20.32 -4.89
C ASN A 479 4.27 21.42 -5.07
N LEU A 480 3.18 21.38 -4.29
CA LEU A 480 2.13 22.39 -4.32
C LEU A 480 2.61 23.77 -3.85
N THR A 481 3.57 23.82 -2.92
CA THR A 481 4.10 25.09 -2.38
C THR A 481 5.33 25.61 -3.14
N ARG A 482 5.81 24.88 -4.16
CA ARG A 482 7.04 25.21 -4.90
C ARG A 482 6.87 26.44 -5.80
N ASN A 483 7.98 27.11 -6.12
CA ASN A 483 8.15 28.15 -7.18
C ASN A 483 7.41 29.49 -7.01
N GLN A 484 6.67 29.74 -5.92
CA GLN A 484 5.98 31.02 -5.65
C GLN A 484 5.15 31.59 -6.82
N ASP A 485 4.73 30.72 -7.73
CA ASP A 485 3.73 31.00 -8.76
C ASP A 485 2.36 31.26 -8.10
N GLU A 486 1.39 31.78 -8.85
CA GLU A 486 0.05 32.10 -8.34
C GLU A 486 -0.60 30.89 -7.63
N CYS A 487 -0.44 29.70 -8.20
CA CYS A 487 -0.90 28.44 -7.61
C CYS A 487 -0.18 28.12 -6.30
N GLY A 488 1.14 28.26 -6.26
CA GLY A 488 1.95 28.00 -5.07
C GLY A 488 1.65 28.97 -3.93
N ARG A 489 1.45 30.25 -4.24
CA ARG A 489 1.02 31.25 -3.25
C ARG A 489 -0.36 30.90 -2.69
N THR A 490 -1.31 30.52 -3.54
CA THR A 490 -2.65 30.11 -3.10
C THR A 490 -2.58 28.86 -2.21
N ALA A 491 -1.74 27.88 -2.54
CA ALA A 491 -1.51 26.71 -1.69
C ALA A 491 -0.96 27.10 -0.30
N CYS A 492 0.04 27.98 -0.26
CA CYS A 492 0.59 28.51 0.99
C CYS A 492 -0.47 29.25 1.82
N ILE A 493 -1.34 30.04 1.18
CA ILE A 493 -2.44 30.74 1.86
C ILE A 493 -3.43 29.74 2.48
N GLN A 494 -3.78 28.67 1.77
CA GLN A 494 -4.66 27.61 2.32
C GLN A 494 -4.02 26.94 3.54
N ILE A 495 -2.74 26.56 3.45
CA ILE A 495 -1.98 26.02 4.59
C ILE A 495 -2.01 26.98 5.78
N ALA A 496 -1.74 28.26 5.54
CA ALA A 496 -1.69 29.28 6.59
C ALA A 496 -3.06 29.56 7.24
N ARG A 497 -4.16 29.44 6.48
CA ARG A 497 -5.52 29.63 7.00
C ARG A 497 -5.98 28.49 7.91
N LYS A 498 -5.38 27.31 7.77
CA LYS A 498 -5.74 26.16 8.57
C LYS A 498 -5.19 26.29 10.00
N PRO A 499 -6.04 26.29 11.04
CA PRO A 499 -5.65 26.70 12.40
C PRO A 499 -4.66 25.75 13.07
N ASP A 500 -4.71 24.47 12.76
CA ASP A 500 -3.84 23.42 13.31
C ASP A 500 -2.64 23.10 12.41
N SER A 501 -2.43 23.84 11.32
CA SER A 501 -1.37 23.56 10.34
C SER A 501 0.02 23.66 10.96
N ALA A 502 0.31 24.72 11.72
CA ALA A 502 1.60 24.94 12.36
C ALA A 502 1.93 23.80 13.35
N LYS A 503 0.97 23.44 14.21
CA LYS A 503 1.09 22.31 15.16
C LYS A 503 1.29 20.99 14.43
N THR A 504 0.52 20.74 13.37
CA THR A 504 0.61 19.51 12.58
C THR A 504 1.98 19.37 11.92
N LEU A 505 2.45 20.41 11.24
CA LEU A 505 3.76 20.40 10.58
C LEU A 505 4.90 20.27 11.60
N LEU A 506 4.80 20.93 12.75
CA LEU A 506 5.78 20.82 13.83
C LEU A 506 5.84 19.40 14.43
N ASN A 507 4.68 18.75 14.64
CA ASN A 507 4.63 17.37 15.10
C ASN A 507 5.24 16.37 14.10
N VAL A 508 5.04 16.59 12.80
CA VAL A 508 5.67 15.78 11.75
C VAL A 508 7.18 16.04 11.69
N LEU A 509 7.63 17.29 11.89
CA LEU A 509 9.04 17.62 12.02
C LEU A 509 9.69 16.92 13.23
N ALA A 510 8.99 16.86 14.36
CA ALA A 510 9.46 16.25 15.59
C ALA A 510 9.59 14.72 15.54
N SER A 511 8.71 14.04 14.80
CA SER A 511 8.61 12.57 14.80
C SER A 511 8.94 11.91 13.46
N GLY A 512 9.25 12.69 12.43
CA GLY A 512 9.54 12.19 11.07
C GLY A 512 10.97 11.68 10.88
N SER A 513 11.19 10.91 9.80
CA SER A 513 12.53 10.59 9.31
C SER A 513 13.25 11.85 8.80
N VAL A 514 14.57 11.78 8.56
CA VAL A 514 15.37 12.90 8.01
C VAL A 514 14.77 13.45 6.72
N GLU A 515 14.25 12.57 5.87
CA GLU A 515 13.64 12.92 4.58
C GLU A 515 12.29 13.62 4.78
N CYS A 516 11.45 13.13 5.70
CA CYS A 516 10.21 13.80 6.08
C CYS A 516 10.48 15.18 6.66
N GLN A 517 11.43 15.28 7.60
CA GLN A 517 11.86 16.55 8.20
C GLN A 517 12.29 17.55 7.13
N ASN A 518 13.13 17.09 6.20
CA ASN A 518 13.58 17.88 5.06
C ASN A 518 12.41 18.43 4.22
N ARG A 519 11.37 17.63 3.95
CA ARG A 519 10.20 18.09 3.19
C ARG A 519 9.31 19.04 3.97
N VAL A 520 9.08 18.77 5.26
CA VAL A 520 8.35 19.69 6.15
C VAL A 520 9.04 21.05 6.21
N LEU A 521 10.36 21.10 6.35
CA LEU A 521 11.12 22.35 6.34
C LEU A 521 10.90 23.15 5.06
N MET A 522 10.82 22.48 3.89
CA MET A 522 10.50 23.17 2.63
C MET A 522 9.10 23.77 2.62
N VAL A 523 8.10 23.04 3.14
CA VAL A 523 6.71 23.52 3.20
C VAL A 523 6.59 24.70 4.16
N ILE A 524 7.16 24.60 5.36
CA ILE A 524 7.18 25.69 6.35
C ILE A 524 7.88 26.92 5.77
N TYR A 525 9.08 26.75 5.20
CA TYR A 525 9.83 27.84 4.58
C TYR A 525 9.01 28.53 3.48
N SER A 526 8.47 27.77 2.53
CA SER A 526 7.71 28.31 1.40
C SER A 526 6.46 29.07 1.88
N THR A 527 5.79 28.55 2.92
CA THR A 527 4.61 29.18 3.51
C THR A 527 4.98 30.47 4.23
N CYS A 528 6.04 30.48 5.06
CA CYS A 528 6.51 31.68 5.77
C CYS A 528 6.99 32.79 4.82
N VAL A 529 7.55 32.43 3.66
CA VAL A 529 7.95 33.44 2.66
C VAL A 529 6.74 34.00 1.92
N CYS A 530 5.71 33.19 1.66
CA CYS A 530 4.50 33.65 0.95
C CYS A 530 3.51 34.39 1.86
N VAL A 531 3.40 33.98 3.12
CA VAL A 531 2.46 34.51 4.12
C VAL A 531 3.27 34.95 5.33
N ALA A 532 3.50 36.25 5.46
CA ALA A 532 4.43 36.81 6.44
C ALA A 532 4.00 36.55 7.89
N GLU A 533 2.69 36.53 8.15
CA GLU A 533 2.09 36.33 9.47
C GLU A 533 2.17 34.87 9.92
N TYR A 534 2.35 33.92 8.99
CA TYR A 534 2.33 32.48 9.30
C TYR A 534 3.39 32.08 10.32
N LYS A 535 4.56 32.73 10.29
CA LYS A 535 5.65 32.49 11.25
C LYS A 535 5.23 32.73 12.70
N LEU A 536 4.29 33.65 12.95
CA LEU A 536 3.84 34.01 14.30
C LEU A 536 3.05 32.89 14.96
N PHE A 537 2.40 32.01 14.18
CA PHE A 537 1.71 30.84 14.73
C PHE A 537 2.66 29.86 15.43
N PHE A 538 3.97 29.93 15.18
CA PHE A 538 4.96 29.09 15.84
C PHE A 538 5.51 29.65 17.16
N LEU A 539 5.10 30.85 17.59
CA LEU A 539 5.57 31.45 18.85
C LEU A 539 5.19 30.60 20.06
N ASP A 540 3.89 30.33 20.19
CA ASP A 540 3.31 29.58 21.32
C ASP A 540 3.02 28.11 20.99
N THR A 541 3.15 27.73 19.72
CA THR A 541 2.94 26.35 19.29
C THR A 541 4.15 25.49 19.61
N VAL A 542 3.98 24.54 20.53
CA VAL A 542 4.98 23.51 20.88
C VAL A 542 4.62 22.17 20.24
N ASP A 543 5.59 21.28 20.05
CA ASP A 543 5.34 19.90 19.58
C ASP A 543 4.88 18.97 20.72
N ASP A 544 4.15 17.91 20.40
CA ASP A 544 3.63 16.97 21.41
C ASP A 544 4.69 16.04 22.00
N TYR A 545 5.87 15.91 21.38
CA TYR A 545 6.89 14.93 21.76
C TYR A 545 7.97 15.53 22.67
N ASN A 546 8.53 16.68 22.28
CA ASN A 546 9.63 17.35 22.97
C ASN A 546 9.18 18.63 23.68
N GLN A 547 7.91 19.02 23.57
CA GLN A 547 7.39 20.29 24.11
C GLN A 547 8.22 21.49 23.65
N SER A 548 8.75 21.43 22.43
CA SER A 548 9.62 22.44 21.83
C SER A 548 8.86 23.19 20.75
N ASN A 549 8.98 24.52 20.74
CA ASN A 549 8.49 25.32 19.62
C ASN A 549 9.41 25.20 18.40
N LEU A 550 9.00 25.77 17.26
CA LEU A 550 9.75 25.63 15.99
C LEU A 550 11.20 26.10 16.10
N VAL A 551 11.44 27.26 16.72
CA VAL A 551 12.78 27.87 16.85
C VAL A 551 13.70 26.96 17.67
N THR A 552 13.24 26.54 18.85
CA THR A 552 13.99 25.62 19.72
C THR A 552 14.29 24.31 18.99
N PHE A 553 13.30 23.75 18.31
CA PHE A 553 13.45 22.48 17.60
C PHE A 553 14.48 22.56 16.47
N ILE A 554 14.39 23.57 15.59
CA ILE A 554 15.31 23.67 14.43
C ILE A 554 16.73 24.02 14.84
N LEU A 555 16.92 24.78 15.93
CA LEU A 555 18.25 25.04 16.48
C LEU A 555 18.88 23.77 17.09
N ARG A 556 18.09 22.96 17.82
CA ARG A 556 18.54 21.65 18.30
C ARG A 556 18.90 20.71 17.14
N LEU A 557 18.10 20.73 16.08
CA LEU A 557 18.35 19.96 14.87
C LEU A 557 19.66 20.39 14.19
N LEU A 558 19.89 21.71 14.08
CA LEU A 558 21.14 22.28 13.56
C LEU A 558 22.34 21.82 14.38
N TRP A 559 22.25 21.94 15.71
CA TRP A 559 23.30 21.55 16.64
C TRP A 559 23.65 20.07 16.52
N ASN A 560 22.64 19.19 16.54
CA ASN A 560 22.83 17.75 16.39
C ASN A 560 23.48 17.40 15.06
N ASN A 561 23.04 18.04 13.97
CA ASN A 561 23.58 17.79 12.64
C ASN A 561 25.05 18.18 12.53
N PHE A 562 25.47 19.31 13.10
CA PHE A 562 26.87 19.74 13.10
C PHE A 562 27.75 18.86 13.99
N VAL A 563 27.31 18.55 15.22
CA VAL A 563 28.09 17.74 16.18
C VAL A 563 28.32 16.32 15.65
N GLN A 564 27.31 15.73 15.02
CA GLN A 564 27.38 14.35 14.52
C GLN A 564 27.76 14.27 13.04
N PHE A 565 28.00 15.41 12.35
CA PHE A 565 28.10 15.45 10.88
C PHE A 565 29.12 14.45 10.32
N ASN A 566 30.29 14.36 10.95
CA ASN A 566 31.39 13.48 10.55
C ASN A 566 31.16 12.01 10.95
N ASN A 567 30.19 11.73 11.84
CA ASN A 567 29.86 10.39 12.28
C ASN A 567 28.78 9.73 11.40
N PHE A 568 28.14 10.48 10.50
CA PHE A 568 27.16 9.95 9.56
C PHE A 568 27.81 9.26 8.36
N SER A 569 27.12 8.27 7.82
CA SER A 569 27.48 7.65 6.53
C SER A 569 27.44 8.66 5.38
N GLU A 570 28.19 8.41 4.30
CA GLU A 570 28.20 9.31 3.12
C GLU A 570 26.80 9.60 2.58
N THR A 571 25.96 8.57 2.46
CA THR A 571 24.57 8.71 2.01
C THR A 571 23.74 9.58 2.94
N GLU A 572 23.92 9.44 4.26
CA GLU A 572 23.18 10.25 5.23
C GLU A 572 23.69 11.70 5.26
N ARG A 573 25.00 11.93 5.09
CA ARG A 573 25.58 13.27 5.03
C ARG A 573 24.94 14.14 3.96
N ILE A 574 24.60 13.59 2.79
CA ILE A 574 23.89 14.31 1.72
C ILE A 574 22.53 14.83 2.21
N HIS A 575 21.74 14.01 2.90
CA HIS A 575 20.43 14.43 3.43
C HIS A 575 20.56 15.42 4.59
N ARG A 576 21.55 15.22 5.47
CA ARG A 576 21.85 16.12 6.59
C ARG A 576 22.34 17.49 6.11
N ARG A 577 23.14 17.52 5.05
CA ARG A 577 23.60 18.77 4.42
C ARG A 577 22.43 19.62 3.91
N LYS A 578 21.48 19.00 3.21
CA LYS A 578 20.23 19.66 2.79
C LYS A 578 19.42 20.16 3.99
N GLN A 579 19.40 19.39 5.08
CA GLN A 579 18.69 19.77 6.29
C GLN A 579 19.31 21.01 6.94
N ILE A 580 20.65 21.08 7.00
CA ILE A 580 21.37 22.27 7.48
C ILE A 580 21.02 23.49 6.64
N ASP A 581 21.16 23.42 5.31
CA ASP A 581 20.83 24.54 4.40
C ASP A 581 19.38 25.03 4.60
N ARG A 582 18.41 24.10 4.67
CA ARG A 582 16.99 24.43 4.87
C ARG A 582 16.72 25.08 6.22
N VAL A 583 17.37 24.60 7.29
CA VAL A 583 17.25 25.20 8.63
C VAL A 583 17.82 26.62 8.64
N LEU A 584 18.99 26.85 8.03
CA LEU A 584 19.59 28.18 7.96
C LEU A 584 18.72 29.17 7.19
N ARG A 585 18.19 28.75 6.03
CA ARG A 585 17.24 29.56 5.25
C ARG A 585 15.97 29.88 6.03
N LEU A 586 15.43 28.90 6.75
CA LEU A 586 14.25 29.09 7.58
C LEU A 586 14.54 30.07 8.72
N LEU A 587 15.65 29.91 9.44
CA LEU A 587 16.08 30.83 10.49
C LEU A 587 16.19 32.26 9.96
N ALA A 588 16.81 32.46 8.80
CA ALA A 588 16.91 33.79 8.18
C ALA A 588 15.54 34.44 7.90
N VAL A 589 14.52 33.63 7.54
CA VAL A 589 13.13 34.12 7.36
C VAL A 589 12.46 34.42 8.69
N LEU A 590 12.63 33.54 9.69
CA LEU A 590 12.05 33.73 11.02
C LEU A 590 12.64 34.95 11.75
N SER A 591 13.95 35.20 11.60
CA SER A 591 14.66 36.35 12.16
C SER A 591 14.20 37.71 11.64
N LYS A 592 13.29 37.75 10.65
CA LYS A 592 12.61 38.98 10.20
C LYS A 592 11.42 39.39 11.09
N SER A 593 10.99 38.57 12.05
CA SER A 593 10.04 38.99 13.10
C SER A 593 10.83 39.28 14.37
N ASP A 594 10.54 40.40 15.02
CA ASP A 594 11.27 40.83 16.20
C ASP A 594 11.07 39.86 17.38
N GLU A 595 9.87 39.29 17.53
CA GLU A 595 9.54 38.32 18.59
C GLU A 595 10.33 37.01 18.42
N LEU A 596 10.29 36.42 17.21
CA LEU A 596 11.02 35.18 16.93
C LEU A 596 12.53 35.40 16.96
N LEU A 597 12.97 36.57 16.50
CA LEU A 597 14.36 36.96 16.59
C LEU A 597 14.84 37.06 18.04
N GLN A 598 14.05 37.62 18.95
CA GLN A 598 14.39 37.66 20.37
C GLN A 598 14.57 36.26 20.93
N GLN A 599 13.71 35.31 20.57
CA GLN A 599 13.87 33.89 20.95
C GLN A 599 15.17 33.28 20.41
N VAL A 600 15.46 33.48 19.10
CA VAL A 600 16.72 33.01 18.48
C VAL A 600 17.95 33.61 19.19
N THR A 601 17.89 34.91 19.49
CA THR A 601 18.94 35.67 20.18
C THR A 601 19.16 35.16 21.60
N ALA A 602 18.08 34.91 22.35
CA ALA A 602 18.15 34.38 23.71
C ALA A 602 18.84 33.02 23.75
N ILE A 603 18.45 32.10 22.85
CA ILE A 603 19.06 30.76 22.76
C ILE A 603 20.55 30.86 22.41
N PHE A 604 20.93 31.69 21.43
CA PHE A 604 22.35 31.86 21.11
C PHE A 604 23.14 32.64 22.16
N ARG A 605 22.48 33.42 23.03
CA ARG A 605 23.14 34.05 24.18
C ARG A 605 23.54 32.99 25.21
N GLU A 606 22.74 31.95 25.40
CA GLU A 606 23.05 30.85 26.32
C GLU A 606 23.99 29.81 25.70
N HIS A 607 23.82 29.55 24.40
CA HIS A 607 24.58 28.56 23.65
C HIS A 607 25.41 29.23 22.55
N ASN A 608 26.71 29.38 22.80
CA ASN A 608 27.64 29.96 21.82
C ASN A 608 27.67 29.12 20.53
N PRO A 609 27.32 29.67 19.35
CA PRO A 609 27.27 28.92 18.10
C PRO A 609 28.64 28.66 17.45
N LEU A 610 29.69 29.41 17.81
CA LEU A 610 31.00 29.33 17.14
C LEU A 610 31.68 27.95 17.26
N PRO A 611 31.59 27.22 18.39
CA PRO A 611 32.03 25.83 18.48
C PRO A 611 31.40 24.85 17.49
N LEU A 612 30.25 25.16 16.86
CA LEU A 612 29.70 24.31 15.80
C LEU A 612 30.52 24.32 14.51
N LEU A 613 31.36 25.33 14.32
CA LEU A 613 32.29 25.45 13.19
C LEU A 613 33.57 24.62 13.37
N ARG A 614 33.62 23.74 14.39
CA ARG A 614 34.80 22.98 14.81
C ARG A 614 35.17 21.73 13.98
N PRO A 615 34.48 21.25 12.91
CA PRO A 615 34.92 20.02 12.27
C PRO A 615 36.12 20.27 11.35
N PHE A 616 37.32 20.07 11.89
CA PHE A 616 38.50 19.76 11.10
C PHE A 616 38.26 18.45 10.32
N ARG A 617 38.51 18.50 8.99
CA ARG A 617 38.97 17.39 8.10
C ARG A 617 38.12 16.98 6.88
N THR A 618 36.97 17.54 6.54
CA THR A 618 36.32 17.20 5.24
C THR A 618 35.76 18.39 4.45
N ASN A 619 35.91 18.31 3.12
CA ASN A 619 35.87 19.38 2.11
C ASN A 619 34.50 20.08 1.86
N ASP A 620 33.50 19.94 2.73
CA ASP A 620 32.20 20.60 2.50
C ASP A 620 32.13 21.99 3.17
N PHE A 621 32.93 22.93 2.65
CA PHE A 621 33.02 24.31 3.13
C PHE A 621 31.73 25.12 2.91
N SER A 622 30.80 24.59 2.11
CA SER A 622 29.55 25.30 1.80
C SER A 622 28.67 25.45 3.05
N ALA A 623 28.62 24.46 3.96
CA ALA A 623 27.79 24.52 5.16
C ALA A 623 28.26 25.56 6.17
N HIS A 624 29.58 25.60 6.34
CA HIS A 624 30.25 26.55 7.20
C HIS A 624 30.09 27.96 6.65
N ARG A 625 30.12 28.15 5.33
CA ARG A 625 29.87 29.44 4.69
C ARG A 625 28.47 29.93 4.99
N ASP A 626 27.46 29.14 4.68
CA ASP A 626 26.06 29.54 4.86
C ASP A 626 25.76 29.85 6.35
N PHE A 627 26.40 29.10 7.28
CA PHE A 627 26.26 29.35 8.71
C PHE A 627 27.01 30.61 9.18
N LEU A 628 28.24 30.84 8.71
CA LEU A 628 29.00 32.06 9.01
C LEU A 628 28.32 33.30 8.45
N GLU A 629 27.77 33.22 7.24
CA GLU A 629 26.96 34.28 6.65
C GLU A 629 25.73 34.58 7.51
N PHE A 630 25.02 33.54 7.97
CA PHE A 630 23.90 33.72 8.89
C PHE A 630 24.33 34.39 10.21
N LEU A 631 25.45 33.98 10.81
CA LEU A 631 25.97 34.61 12.04
C LEU A 631 26.42 36.06 11.81
N ASP A 632 27.00 36.36 10.65
CA ASP A 632 27.36 37.72 10.24
C ASP A 632 26.10 38.60 10.15
N ILE A 633 25.06 38.13 9.46
CA ILE A 633 23.77 38.82 9.36
C ILE A 633 23.12 38.98 10.73
N LEU A 634 23.11 37.92 11.54
CA LEU A 634 22.51 37.94 12.88
C LEU A 634 23.22 38.97 13.79
N SER A 635 24.54 39.05 13.71
CA SER A 635 25.37 39.94 14.51
C SER A 635 25.50 41.37 13.96
N SER A 636 25.00 41.63 12.75
CA SER A 636 25.00 42.96 12.14
C SER A 636 24.00 43.95 12.77
N ASN A 637 23.02 43.46 13.55
CA ASN A 637 22.04 44.31 14.21
C ASN A 637 22.63 44.93 15.49
N PRO A 638 22.62 46.28 15.65
CA PRO A 638 23.23 46.95 16.79
C PRO A 638 22.69 46.52 18.16
N VAL A 639 21.41 46.16 18.24
CA VAL A 639 20.76 45.69 19.48
C VAL A 639 21.33 44.33 19.95
N ARG A 640 22.15 43.69 19.12
CA ARG A 640 22.66 42.33 19.32
C ARG A 640 24.17 42.28 19.49
N PHE A 641 24.85 43.43 19.60
CA PHE A 641 26.30 43.50 19.78
C PHE A 641 26.79 42.77 21.05
N ASP A 642 25.98 42.76 22.11
CA ASP A 642 26.28 42.00 23.34
C ASP A 642 26.36 40.47 23.13
N LEU A 643 25.77 39.93 22.06
CA LEU A 643 25.96 38.52 21.70
C LEU A 643 27.40 38.25 21.29
N ILE A 644 27.99 39.16 20.50
CA ILE A 644 29.33 39.00 19.94
C ILE A 644 30.37 38.98 21.05
N SER A 645 30.25 39.88 22.03
CA SER A 645 31.13 39.92 23.19
C SER A 645 31.08 38.61 23.98
N LYS A 646 29.88 38.03 24.16
CA LYS A 646 29.69 36.74 24.82
C LYS A 646 30.21 35.56 24.01
N TRP A 647 29.96 35.51 22.70
CA TRP A 647 30.47 34.45 21.83
C TRP A 647 32.00 34.45 21.75
N LEU A 648 32.62 35.63 21.72
CA LEU A 648 34.08 35.78 21.63
C LEU A 648 34.78 35.87 22.99
N SER A 649 34.04 35.69 24.08
CA SER A 649 34.62 35.64 25.44
C SER A 649 35.47 34.39 25.66
N THR A 650 35.25 33.31 24.90
CA THR A 650 36.00 32.07 25.06
C THR A 650 37.21 31.99 24.13
N PRO A 651 38.40 31.57 24.62
CA PRO A 651 39.60 31.42 23.79
C PRO A 651 39.38 30.50 22.59
N GLU A 652 38.56 29.46 22.77
CA GLU A 652 38.19 28.52 21.70
C GLU A 652 37.49 29.23 20.53
N SER A 653 36.54 30.11 20.80
CA SER A 653 35.78 30.80 19.75
C SER A 653 36.67 31.78 18.96
N GLN A 654 37.60 32.43 19.65
CA GLN A 654 38.60 33.30 19.03
C GLN A 654 39.53 32.50 18.12
N GLN A 655 39.98 31.31 18.55
CA GLN A 655 40.80 30.42 17.73
C GLN A 655 40.07 29.94 16.47
N ILE A 656 38.78 29.59 16.59
CA ILE A 656 37.95 29.18 15.46
C ILE A 656 37.82 30.33 14.45
N LEU A 657 37.44 31.53 14.87
CA LEU A 657 37.34 32.66 13.92
C LEU A 657 38.70 33.04 13.31
N HIS A 658 39.76 33.03 14.10
CA HIS A 658 41.11 33.28 13.62
C HIS A 658 41.51 32.27 12.53
N TYR A 659 41.14 30.99 12.70
CA TYR A 659 41.35 29.97 11.69
C TYR A 659 40.66 30.32 10.36
N TYR A 660 39.37 30.68 10.40
CA TYR A 660 38.64 31.09 9.20
C TYR A 660 39.18 32.38 8.57
N CYS A 661 39.76 33.29 9.37
CA CYS A 661 40.33 34.54 8.86
C CYS A 661 41.70 34.37 8.18
N GLN A 662 42.50 33.37 8.60
CA GLN A 662 43.89 33.20 8.15
C GLN A 662 44.11 32.02 7.20
N PHE A 663 43.39 30.92 7.38
CA PHE A 663 43.69 29.66 6.70
C PHE A 663 42.63 29.25 5.68
N GLN A 664 41.55 30.01 5.51
CA GLN A 664 40.56 29.73 4.46
C GLN A 664 40.88 30.43 3.14
N LEU A 665 40.71 29.69 2.04
CA LEU A 665 40.98 30.17 0.69
C LEU A 665 39.77 30.87 0.05
N ASP A 666 38.55 30.63 0.55
CA ASP A 666 37.34 31.29 0.06
C ASP A 666 37.23 32.73 0.61
N PRO A 667 37.30 33.77 -0.25
CA PRO A 667 37.25 35.16 0.17
C PRO A 667 35.95 35.55 0.89
N LYS A 668 34.82 34.92 0.56
CA LYS A 668 33.53 35.23 1.20
C LYS A 668 33.50 34.73 2.64
N LEU A 669 33.98 33.49 2.85
CA LEU A 669 34.13 32.90 4.19
C LEU A 669 35.04 33.75 5.08
N MET A 670 36.20 34.15 4.55
CA MET A 670 37.10 35.07 5.24
C MET A 670 36.43 36.41 5.56
N GLY A 671 35.66 36.96 4.62
CA GLY A 671 34.92 38.21 4.81
C GLY A 671 33.94 38.16 5.98
N HIS A 672 33.07 37.16 6.02
CA HIS A 672 32.09 37.00 7.10
C HIS A 672 32.77 36.80 8.48
N ALA A 673 33.84 35.99 8.53
CA ALA A 673 34.59 35.78 9.77
C ALA A 673 35.26 37.08 10.28
N ARG A 674 35.84 37.88 9.36
CA ARG A 674 36.43 39.18 9.69
C ARG A 674 35.38 40.19 10.15
N ASN A 675 34.22 40.22 9.51
CA ASN A 675 33.12 41.11 9.91
C ASN A 675 32.71 40.83 11.37
N ILE A 676 32.46 39.55 11.71
CA ILE A 676 32.12 39.14 13.08
C ILE A 676 33.23 39.53 14.07
N GLY A 677 34.50 39.26 13.73
CA GLY A 677 35.65 39.59 14.57
C GLY A 677 35.86 41.10 14.77
N SER A 678 35.65 41.90 13.72
CA SER A 678 35.83 43.36 13.75
C SER A 678 34.79 44.06 14.65
N ARG A 679 33.58 43.52 14.76
CA ARG A 679 32.53 44.06 15.64
C ARG A 679 32.84 43.91 17.13
N LEU A 680 33.76 43.02 17.51
CA LEU A 680 34.30 42.96 18.87
C LEU A 680 35.16 44.19 19.19
N GLN A 681 35.89 44.71 18.20
CA GLN A 681 36.72 45.90 18.38
C GLN A 681 35.84 47.15 18.50
N GLN A 682 34.74 47.22 17.75
CA GLN A 682 33.76 48.31 17.87
C GLN A 682 33.07 48.34 19.24
N THR A 683 32.61 47.18 19.75
CA THR A 683 32.00 47.09 21.09
C THR A 683 32.96 47.47 22.23
N LYS A 684 34.26 47.16 22.11
CA LYS A 684 35.27 47.59 23.09
C LYS A 684 35.54 49.10 23.06
N VAL A 685 35.44 49.74 21.90
CA VAL A 685 35.65 51.19 21.74
C VAL A 685 34.43 51.98 22.22
N GLU A 686 33.21 51.50 21.94
CA GLU A 686 31.98 52.15 22.42
C GLU A 686 31.76 51.99 23.93
N GLY A 687 32.08 50.82 24.50
CA GLY A 687 32.00 50.60 25.95
C GLY A 687 33.08 51.31 26.79
N MET A 688 34.08 51.94 26.15
CA MET A 688 35.03 52.84 26.80
C MET A 688 34.60 54.32 26.73
N GLN A 689 33.53 54.64 25.99
CA GLN A 689 33.00 56.00 25.82
C GLN A 689 31.71 56.28 26.61
N THR A 690 31.14 55.26 27.26
CA THR A 690 30.09 55.37 28.30
C THR A 690 30.70 55.17 29.68
#